data_AF-A0A1I0AT76-F1
#
_entry.id   AF-A0A1I0AT76-F1
#
_cell.length_a   1.000
_cell.length_b   1.000
_cell.length_c   1.000
_cell.angle_alpha   90.00
_cell.angle_beta   90.00
_cell.angle_gamma   90.00
#
_symmetry.space_group_name_H-M   'P 1'
#
loop_
_entity.id
_entity.type
_entity.pdbx_description
1 polymer ?
#
loop_
_entity_poly.entity_id
_entity_poly.type
_entity_poly.pdbx_seq_one_letter_code
_entity_poly.pdbx_strand_id
1 'polypeptide(L)'
;MIANTKALILVSAVIALMSGYFIFSPDRMTVHAATLETTSNAEAVDTAVAAFQEIGALRREDPIDADAIRNVYVNSLQALTQQVDTDNGLTLDSDLLVAIDEISTGNEPTLAAQVIDKTLQRVFYLTILDRVTAARDDFETASTEALNAMWNEAAAAFEAIKGTAARENKVISADRQSIETGDNPALDVQVTLAFERGRAALNKQNPAEDLIEIKIVRQIIRLSLVRAYYIGVLREVEGVVSNRDRDIEEAREKQKEGEIFYRLIEEFITRENATGSELIKAQFTGNIASVNADAIVSELSKGFVGRVRAELDANESSILDDRGRAMEVAEEALLYANMFLADLEIRLDSNARSEIETALNNLKEASNASDATGAEQARLEIDSVLMAYEQALAIAEYEQTVETPFVDAAVTAFQTIGSLRRQDPVDAQAILSTYTGELQQLTQIIDSIYRSSMDSDVLSAIDDISNAQQVPLAAQAIDKTLQRVFALTIYNRLTYVLDFFDDQTTGELELEWDRAYSAFQAIKGTVARENKVLTADRQSIESGSNPFLDSRVALALIDGKTAIGGTASNSMEQLVIAREQVIFPVVRAFLIGVLREVEGIVENRDRDIDEALEKQVEGIYFYRIVEPVIAAGNPNSNARIKTQLAGDLAVVNADQIVSDISRGVIGQINSSLGIYEQSFDADRAQARWAAEVIALYTQILLPDLELRLDATRRVRIENALQDLIEAAVQGDSTKAESAQQTITGFIVEYENELN
;
A
#
# COMPACT_ATOMS: atom_id res chain seq x y z
N MET A 1 -50.89 14.90 -3.20
CA MET A 1 -52.20 14.38 -3.63
C MET A 1 -52.23 12.91 -3.22
N ILE A 2 -53.14 12.54 -2.31
CA ILE A 2 -53.42 11.20 -1.73
C ILE A 2 -52.25 10.62 -0.89
N ALA A 3 -52.17 10.71 0.45
CA ALA A 3 -53.07 10.35 1.57
C ALA A 3 -53.11 8.84 1.93
N ASN A 4 -52.85 8.57 3.23
CA ASN A 4 -53.42 7.51 4.08
C ASN A 4 -52.85 6.07 4.00
N THR A 5 -52.73 5.25 5.05
CA THR A 5 -52.63 5.33 6.54
C THR A 5 -52.46 3.87 7.04
N LYS A 6 -51.93 3.69 8.27
CA LYS A 6 -52.17 2.56 9.22
C LYS A 6 -51.53 1.19 8.89
N ALA A 7 -51.20 0.28 9.81
CA ALA A 7 -50.98 0.23 11.27
C ALA A 7 -50.78 -1.27 11.64
N LEU A 8 -49.75 -1.58 12.45
CA LEU A 8 -49.84 -2.31 13.74
C LEU A 8 -50.10 -3.87 13.81
N ILE A 9 -49.15 -4.55 14.51
CA ILE A 9 -49.27 -5.69 15.48
C ILE A 9 -49.28 -7.18 15.04
N LEU A 10 -48.17 -7.86 15.37
CA LEU A 10 -47.94 -9.04 16.24
C LEU A 10 -48.65 -10.42 16.04
N VAL A 11 -47.80 -11.46 16.09
CA VAL A 11 -47.90 -12.75 16.86
C VAL A 11 -48.46 -14.01 16.18
N SER A 12 -47.49 -14.88 15.82
CA SER A 12 -47.32 -16.28 16.27
C SER A 12 -48.26 -17.41 15.82
N ALA A 13 -47.66 -18.43 15.19
CA ALA A 13 -47.92 -19.84 15.49
C ALA A 13 -46.65 -20.67 15.23
N VAL A 14 -46.41 -21.63 16.13
CA VAL A 14 -45.15 -22.33 16.38
C VAL A 14 -45.37 -23.85 16.18
N ILE A 15 -44.29 -24.59 15.89
CA ILE A 15 -44.01 -26.02 16.16
C ILE A 15 -44.64 -27.06 15.21
N ALA A 16 -43.79 -27.75 14.43
CA ALA A 16 -43.36 -29.13 14.72
C ALA A 16 -42.81 -29.83 13.46
N LEU A 17 -41.50 -30.12 13.46
CA LEU A 17 -40.99 -31.48 13.22
C LEU A 17 -39.55 -31.55 13.78
N MET A 18 -39.48 -31.83 15.07
CA MET A 18 -38.32 -32.40 15.75
C MET A 18 -38.20 -33.86 15.34
N SER A 19 -36.99 -34.36 15.08
CA SER A 19 -36.28 -35.27 15.99
C SER A 19 -35.13 -36.00 15.29
N GLY A 20 -33.96 -35.92 15.93
CA GLY A 20 -32.74 -36.62 15.55
C GLY A 20 -31.58 -36.25 16.47
N TYR A 21 -31.81 -36.29 17.78
CA TYR A 21 -30.78 -36.22 18.82
C TYR A 21 -29.93 -37.50 18.76
N PHE A 22 -28.59 -37.41 18.83
CA PHE A 22 -27.78 -38.14 19.82
C PHE A 22 -26.26 -37.88 19.68
N ILE A 23 -25.67 -37.51 20.83
CA ILE A 23 -24.34 -37.88 21.35
C ILE A 23 -23.14 -37.03 20.93
N PHE A 24 -22.77 -36.15 21.86
CA PHE A 24 -21.40 -35.70 22.10
C PHE A 24 -20.47 -36.90 22.32
N SER A 25 -19.39 -36.96 21.54
CA SER A 25 -18.15 -37.63 21.92
C SER A 25 -16.99 -36.74 21.47
N PRO A 26 -16.07 -36.36 22.38
CA PRO A 26 -14.89 -35.58 22.05
C PRO A 26 -13.82 -36.55 21.57
N ASP A 27 -13.79 -36.85 20.28
CA ASP A 27 -12.62 -37.49 19.67
C ASP A 27 -12.56 -37.15 18.18
N ARG A 28 -11.52 -36.38 17.84
CA ARG A 28 -10.76 -36.45 16.58
C ARG A 28 -11.55 -36.40 15.26
N MET A 29 -11.75 -35.18 14.77
CA MET A 29 -11.52 -34.87 13.35
C MET A 29 -10.29 -33.94 13.37
N THR A 30 -9.04 -34.34 13.09
CA THR A 30 -8.56 -35.09 11.93
C THR A 30 -9.50 -34.96 10.75
N VAL A 31 -9.72 -33.69 10.35
CA VAL A 31 -9.80 -33.39 8.92
C VAL A 31 -8.60 -34.10 8.31
N HIS A 32 -8.86 -35.12 7.49
CA HIS A 32 -7.90 -35.51 6.48
C HIS A 32 -7.71 -34.25 5.62
N ALA A 33 -6.79 -33.38 6.04
CA ALA A 33 -5.85 -32.85 5.09
C ALA A 33 -5.38 -34.10 4.37
N ALA A 34 -5.74 -34.25 3.10
CA ALA A 34 -4.87 -35.00 2.24
C ALA A 34 -3.51 -34.37 2.49
N THR A 35 -2.68 -35.05 3.28
CA THR A 35 -1.25 -34.92 3.19
C THR A 35 -1.00 -35.13 1.70
N LEU A 36 -0.94 -34.01 0.96
CA LEU A 36 -0.12 -33.91 -0.22
C LEU A 36 1.23 -34.38 0.28
N GLU A 37 1.50 -35.67 0.09
CA GLU A 37 2.85 -36.17 0.11
C GLU A 37 3.61 -35.25 -0.85
N THR A 38 4.43 -34.37 -0.29
CA THR A 38 5.40 -33.56 -1.02
C THR A 38 6.50 -34.51 -1.51
N THR A 39 6.14 -35.42 -2.41
CA THR A 39 7.08 -35.97 -3.37
C THR A 39 7.44 -34.83 -4.31
N SER A 40 8.75 -34.54 -4.43
CA SER A 40 9.26 -33.51 -5.34
C SER A 40 8.57 -33.58 -6.69
N ASN A 41 8.05 -32.47 -7.19
CA ASN A 41 7.35 -32.46 -8.46
C ASN A 41 7.96 -31.41 -9.40
N ALA A 42 9.30 -31.46 -9.53
CA ALA A 42 10.00 -30.68 -10.56
C ALA A 42 9.36 -30.87 -11.94
N GLU A 43 8.80 -32.06 -12.24
CA GLU A 43 8.00 -32.31 -13.45
C GLU A 43 6.73 -31.44 -13.55
N ALA A 44 6.04 -31.18 -12.44
CA ALA A 44 4.90 -30.26 -12.43
C ALA A 44 5.34 -28.80 -12.62
N VAL A 45 6.48 -28.39 -12.05
CA VAL A 45 7.06 -27.06 -12.31
C VAL A 45 7.49 -26.94 -13.77
N ASP A 46 8.15 -27.95 -14.34
CA ASP A 46 8.52 -27.98 -15.76
C ASP A 46 7.28 -27.89 -16.67
N THR A 47 6.19 -28.56 -16.29
CA THR A 47 4.90 -28.47 -16.99
C THR A 47 4.33 -27.05 -16.93
N ALA A 48 4.41 -26.40 -15.76
CA ALA A 48 4.01 -25.01 -15.61
C ALA A 48 4.89 -24.05 -16.44
N VAL A 49 6.21 -24.28 -16.50
CA VAL A 49 7.13 -23.50 -17.35
C VAL A 49 6.76 -23.64 -18.83
N ALA A 50 6.48 -24.87 -19.30
CA ALA A 50 6.05 -25.11 -20.67
C ALA A 50 4.71 -24.40 -20.98
N ALA A 51 3.75 -24.46 -20.05
CA ALA A 51 2.48 -23.78 -20.16
C ALA A 51 2.63 -22.24 -20.22
N PHE A 52 3.55 -21.68 -19.43
CA PHE A 52 3.88 -20.25 -19.50
C PHE A 52 4.46 -19.85 -20.87
N GLN A 53 5.32 -20.69 -21.45
CA GLN A 53 5.85 -20.45 -22.79
C GLN A 53 4.75 -20.53 -23.87
N GLU A 54 3.82 -21.48 -23.73
CA GLU A 54 2.66 -21.62 -24.61
C GLU A 54 1.72 -20.40 -24.51
N ILE A 55 1.35 -19.98 -23.30
CA ILE A 55 0.59 -18.72 -23.07
C ILE A 55 1.35 -17.53 -23.66
N GLY A 56 2.67 -17.50 -23.52
CA GLY A 56 3.54 -16.48 -24.13
C GLY A 56 3.44 -16.43 -25.66
N ALA A 57 3.16 -17.55 -26.32
CA ALA A 57 2.89 -17.58 -27.76
C ALA A 57 1.44 -17.15 -28.08
N LEU A 58 0.46 -17.74 -27.39
CA LEU A 58 -0.98 -17.45 -27.59
C LEU A 58 -1.31 -15.97 -27.39
N ARG A 59 -0.71 -15.32 -26.39
CA ARG A 59 -0.95 -13.89 -26.10
C ARG A 59 -0.43 -12.92 -27.17
N ARG A 60 0.31 -13.42 -28.17
CA ARG A 60 0.84 -12.62 -29.30
C ARG A 60 0.08 -12.89 -30.61
N GLU A 61 -0.94 -13.74 -30.58
CA GLU A 61 -1.81 -13.99 -31.73
C GLU A 61 -2.76 -12.80 -31.96
N ASP A 62 -3.22 -12.63 -33.19
CA ASP A 62 -4.19 -11.60 -33.57
C ASP A 62 -5.36 -12.24 -34.34
N PRO A 63 -6.57 -12.32 -33.76
CA PRO A 63 -6.93 -11.91 -32.40
C PRO A 63 -6.37 -12.86 -31.33
N ILE A 64 -6.23 -12.37 -30.09
CA ILE A 64 -5.78 -13.19 -28.95
C ILE A 64 -6.88 -14.18 -28.54
N ASP A 65 -6.58 -15.48 -28.52
CA ASP A 65 -7.51 -16.54 -28.13
C ASP A 65 -7.58 -16.70 -26.60
N ALA A 66 -8.52 -15.98 -25.97
CA ALA A 66 -8.74 -16.04 -24.52
C ALA A 66 -9.12 -17.44 -24.01
N ASP A 67 -9.88 -18.22 -24.80
CA ASP A 67 -10.30 -19.57 -24.42
C ASP A 67 -9.10 -20.53 -24.42
N ALA A 68 -8.22 -20.42 -25.41
CA ALA A 68 -6.97 -21.18 -25.44
C ALA A 68 -6.08 -20.84 -24.24
N ILE A 69 -5.88 -19.54 -23.93
CA ILE A 69 -5.09 -19.10 -22.77
C ILE A 69 -5.72 -19.62 -21.47
N ARG A 70 -7.03 -19.49 -21.30
CA ARG A 70 -7.76 -20.00 -20.13
C ARG A 70 -7.56 -21.49 -19.94
N ASN A 71 -7.65 -22.27 -21.03
CA ASN A 71 -7.48 -23.71 -20.98
C ASN A 71 -6.05 -24.10 -20.58
N VAL A 72 -5.02 -23.44 -21.11
CA VAL A 72 -3.63 -23.71 -20.72
C VAL A 72 -3.40 -23.33 -19.25
N TYR A 73 -3.92 -22.17 -18.82
CA TYR A 73 -3.77 -21.68 -17.46
C TYR A 73 -4.42 -22.63 -16.43
N VAL A 74 -5.71 -22.93 -16.59
CA VAL A 74 -6.48 -23.76 -15.64
C VAL A 74 -5.89 -25.17 -15.51
N ASN A 75 -5.41 -25.76 -16.61
CA ASN A 75 -4.93 -27.14 -16.59
C ASN A 75 -3.49 -27.29 -16.07
N SER A 76 -2.64 -26.26 -16.19
CA SER A 76 -1.20 -26.43 -15.98
C SER A 76 -0.55 -25.41 -15.03
N LEU A 77 -1.20 -24.27 -14.75
CA LEU A 77 -0.62 -23.17 -13.95
C LEU A 77 -1.44 -22.80 -12.73
N GLN A 78 -2.77 -22.90 -12.81
CA GLN A 78 -3.67 -22.42 -11.75
C GLN A 78 -3.35 -23.02 -10.37
N ALA A 79 -3.05 -24.32 -10.30
CA ALA A 79 -2.70 -24.94 -9.02
C ALA A 79 -1.42 -24.36 -8.39
N LEU A 80 -0.41 -24.03 -9.22
CA LEU A 80 0.82 -23.39 -8.76
C LEU A 80 0.54 -21.94 -8.34
N THR A 81 -0.28 -21.20 -9.09
CA THR A 81 -0.68 -19.85 -8.73
C THR A 81 -1.45 -19.82 -7.40
N GLN A 82 -2.43 -20.71 -7.22
CA GLN A 82 -3.21 -20.79 -5.98
C GLN A 82 -2.35 -21.20 -4.77
N GLN A 83 -1.33 -22.03 -5.00
CA GLN A 83 -0.32 -22.30 -3.98
C GLN A 83 0.41 -21.01 -3.60
N VAL A 84 0.95 -20.28 -4.58
CA VAL A 84 1.66 -19.01 -4.34
C VAL A 84 0.77 -17.98 -3.64
N ASP A 85 -0.49 -17.87 -4.04
CA ASP A 85 -1.48 -17.00 -3.40
C ASP A 85 -1.68 -17.36 -1.93
N THR A 86 -1.83 -18.65 -1.62
CA THR A 86 -1.99 -19.14 -0.25
C THR A 86 -0.75 -18.88 0.59
N ASP A 87 0.44 -19.19 0.04
CA ASP A 87 1.71 -19.12 0.75
C ASP A 87 2.14 -17.66 1.01
N ASN A 88 1.68 -16.71 0.18
CA ASN A 88 2.10 -15.30 0.23
C ASN A 88 0.97 -14.31 0.57
N GLY A 89 -0.27 -14.77 0.77
CA GLY A 89 -1.42 -13.90 1.03
C GLY A 89 -1.75 -12.98 -0.16
N LEU A 90 -1.70 -13.51 -1.39
CA LEU A 90 -1.91 -12.77 -2.63
C LEU A 90 -3.18 -13.23 -3.37
N THR A 91 -3.50 -12.56 -4.47
CA THR A 91 -4.69 -12.82 -5.30
C THR A 91 -4.35 -12.93 -6.80
N LEU A 92 -3.18 -13.49 -7.12
CA LEU A 92 -2.66 -13.57 -8.49
C LEU A 92 -3.53 -14.46 -9.41
N ASP A 93 -4.16 -15.53 -8.90
CA ASP A 93 -5.09 -16.37 -9.67
C ASP A 93 -6.29 -15.55 -10.12
N SER A 94 -6.85 -14.75 -9.20
CA SER A 94 -7.93 -13.83 -9.51
C SER A 94 -7.50 -12.78 -10.53
N ASP A 95 -6.34 -12.14 -10.35
CA ASP A 95 -5.80 -11.14 -11.28
C ASP A 95 -5.64 -11.72 -12.71
N LEU A 96 -5.16 -12.97 -12.81
CA LEU A 96 -5.00 -13.68 -14.08
C LEU A 96 -6.32 -14.00 -14.75
N LEU A 97 -7.31 -14.51 -14.00
CA LEU A 97 -8.63 -14.82 -14.53
C LEU A 97 -9.36 -13.56 -15.01
N VAL A 98 -9.20 -12.43 -14.31
CA VAL A 98 -9.75 -11.13 -14.76
C VAL A 98 -9.11 -10.69 -16.07
N ALA A 99 -7.78 -10.72 -16.17
CA ALA A 99 -7.10 -10.34 -17.41
C ALA A 99 -7.48 -11.25 -18.60
N ILE A 100 -7.66 -12.56 -18.37
CA ILE A 100 -8.16 -13.48 -19.39
C ILE A 100 -9.58 -13.10 -19.84
N ASP A 101 -10.46 -12.71 -18.91
CA ASP A 101 -11.82 -12.26 -19.22
C ASP A 101 -11.84 -10.94 -19.98
N GLU A 102 -10.95 -10.00 -19.64
CA GLU A 102 -10.81 -8.72 -20.36
C GLU A 102 -10.47 -8.94 -21.84
N ILE A 103 -9.59 -9.90 -22.15
CA ILE A 103 -9.32 -10.31 -23.53
C ILE A 103 -10.61 -10.84 -24.20
N SER A 104 -11.34 -11.71 -23.50
CA SER A 104 -12.58 -12.30 -24.03
C SER A 104 -13.68 -11.25 -24.30
N THR A 105 -13.75 -10.17 -23.51
CA THR A 105 -14.73 -9.09 -23.69
C THR A 105 -14.25 -7.99 -24.62
N GLY A 106 -12.99 -8.05 -25.08
CA GLY A 106 -12.37 -7.00 -25.88
C GLY A 106 -12.03 -5.74 -25.09
N ASN A 107 -11.93 -5.83 -23.75
CA ASN A 107 -11.49 -4.71 -22.92
C ASN A 107 -9.95 -4.71 -22.88
N GLU A 108 -9.34 -3.79 -23.62
CA GLU A 108 -7.87 -3.60 -23.67
C GLU A 108 -7.05 -4.91 -23.76
N PRO A 109 -7.33 -5.80 -24.74
CA PRO A 109 -6.78 -7.15 -24.79
C PRO A 109 -5.24 -7.19 -24.79
N THR A 110 -4.58 -6.20 -25.39
CA THR A 110 -3.12 -6.06 -25.37
C THR A 110 -2.58 -5.79 -23.97
N LEU A 111 -3.24 -4.93 -23.19
CA LEU A 111 -2.82 -4.62 -21.82
C LEU A 111 -3.09 -5.81 -20.89
N ALA A 112 -4.25 -6.44 -21.03
CA ALA A 112 -4.59 -7.66 -20.32
C ALA A 112 -3.59 -8.80 -20.59
N ALA A 113 -3.11 -8.93 -21.84
CA ALA A 113 -2.04 -9.88 -22.19
C ALA A 113 -0.71 -9.58 -21.46
N GLN A 114 -0.37 -8.31 -21.20
CA GLN A 114 0.80 -7.97 -20.38
C GLN A 114 0.57 -8.28 -18.90
N VAL A 115 -0.64 -8.03 -18.37
CA VAL A 115 -1.00 -8.46 -17.01
C VAL A 115 -0.78 -9.96 -16.84
N ILE A 116 -1.23 -10.78 -17.80
CA ILE A 116 -1.02 -12.23 -17.76
C ILE A 116 0.47 -12.59 -17.75
N ASP A 117 1.26 -12.05 -18.68
CA ASP A 117 2.68 -12.36 -18.82
C ASP A 117 3.46 -12.04 -17.53
N LYS A 118 3.29 -10.83 -17.00
CA LYS A 118 4.09 -10.36 -15.86
C LYS A 118 3.61 -10.95 -14.54
N THR A 119 2.31 -11.19 -14.39
CA THR A 119 1.76 -11.87 -13.20
C THR A 119 2.26 -13.31 -13.13
N LEU A 120 2.32 -14.04 -14.25
CA LEU A 120 2.93 -15.37 -14.29
C LEU A 120 4.44 -15.34 -13.98
N GLN A 121 5.18 -14.32 -14.43
CA GLN A 121 6.57 -14.14 -14.02
C GLN A 121 6.70 -13.97 -12.49
N ARG A 122 5.77 -13.26 -11.84
CA ARG A 122 5.71 -13.15 -10.37
C ARG A 122 5.47 -14.50 -9.69
N VAL A 123 4.58 -15.34 -10.25
CA VAL A 123 4.33 -16.70 -9.73
C VAL A 123 5.62 -17.52 -9.71
N PHE A 124 6.40 -17.51 -10.80
CA PHE A 124 7.68 -18.23 -10.84
C PHE A 124 8.73 -17.62 -9.91
N TYR A 125 8.82 -16.29 -9.82
CA TYR A 125 9.71 -15.62 -8.87
C TYR A 125 9.43 -16.03 -7.43
N LEU A 126 8.17 -15.98 -7.00
CA LEU A 126 7.77 -16.38 -5.64
C LEU A 126 8.00 -17.87 -5.41
N THR A 127 7.71 -18.72 -6.40
CA THR A 127 8.03 -20.16 -6.34
C THR A 127 9.52 -20.39 -6.10
N ILE A 128 10.41 -19.67 -6.78
CA ILE A 128 11.86 -19.76 -6.55
C ILE A 128 12.18 -19.39 -5.11
N LEU A 129 11.69 -18.24 -4.65
CA LEU A 129 11.95 -17.72 -3.30
C LEU A 129 11.46 -18.67 -2.21
N ASP A 130 10.24 -19.17 -2.30
CA ASP A 130 9.64 -20.06 -1.32
C ASP A 130 10.46 -21.34 -1.19
N ARG A 131 10.88 -21.91 -2.33
CA ARG A 131 11.64 -23.16 -2.35
C ARG A 131 13.08 -23.01 -1.85
N VAL A 132 13.81 -21.94 -2.21
CA VAL A 132 15.16 -21.71 -1.66
C VAL A 132 15.11 -21.31 -0.18
N THR A 133 14.02 -20.69 0.27
CA THR A 133 13.78 -20.34 1.68
C THR A 133 13.48 -21.59 2.50
N ALA A 134 12.58 -22.45 2.03
CA ALA A 134 12.30 -23.74 2.67
C ALA A 134 13.55 -24.61 2.78
N ALA A 135 14.38 -24.67 1.72
CA ALA A 135 15.63 -25.41 1.75
C ALA A 135 16.63 -24.88 2.80
N ARG A 136 16.64 -23.56 3.06
CA ARG A 136 17.43 -22.95 4.15
C ARG A 136 16.85 -23.32 5.51
N ASP A 137 15.54 -23.16 5.70
CA ASP A 137 14.89 -23.35 7.01
C ASP A 137 14.93 -24.80 7.47
N ASP A 138 14.75 -25.72 6.54
CA ASP A 138 14.79 -27.15 6.80
C ASP A 138 16.20 -27.74 6.71
N PHE A 139 17.23 -26.91 6.51
CA PHE A 139 18.59 -27.38 6.26
C PHE A 139 19.10 -28.31 7.37
N GLU A 140 18.80 -28.05 8.64
CA GLU A 140 19.28 -28.89 9.74
C GLU A 140 18.50 -30.20 9.90
N THR A 141 17.20 -30.18 9.58
CA THR A 141 16.24 -31.24 9.96
C THR A 141 15.87 -32.17 8.80
N ALA A 142 15.84 -31.67 7.57
CA ALA A 142 15.46 -32.45 6.39
C ALA A 142 16.60 -33.31 5.82
N SER A 143 16.22 -34.35 5.07
CA SER A 143 17.17 -35.19 4.36
C SER A 143 17.76 -34.45 3.15
N THR A 144 18.97 -34.84 2.73
CA THR A 144 19.61 -34.27 1.54
C THR A 144 18.74 -34.45 0.29
N GLU A 145 17.99 -35.54 0.17
CA GLU A 145 17.05 -35.77 -0.94
C GLU A 145 15.89 -34.76 -0.93
N ALA A 146 15.29 -34.49 0.23
CA ALA A 146 14.20 -33.54 0.36
C ALA A 146 14.66 -32.09 0.07
N LEU A 147 15.85 -31.72 0.55
CA LEU A 147 16.44 -30.41 0.24
C LEU A 147 16.76 -30.27 -1.25
N ASN A 148 17.33 -31.32 -1.86
CA ASN A 148 17.63 -31.35 -3.29
C ASN A 148 16.38 -31.25 -4.16
N ALA A 149 15.27 -31.81 -3.71
CA ALA A 149 13.96 -31.70 -4.35
C ALA A 149 13.48 -30.25 -4.41
N MET A 150 13.44 -29.56 -3.26
CA MET A 150 13.08 -28.13 -3.22
C MET A 150 14.02 -27.29 -4.10
N TRP A 151 15.32 -27.57 -4.07
CA TRP A 151 16.31 -26.86 -4.88
C TRP A 151 16.14 -27.12 -6.39
N ASN A 152 15.73 -28.33 -6.78
CA ASN A 152 15.39 -28.66 -8.18
C ASN A 152 14.15 -27.89 -8.65
N GLU A 153 13.11 -27.81 -7.82
CA GLU A 153 11.89 -27.06 -8.15
C GLU A 153 12.20 -25.57 -8.34
N ALA A 154 13.04 -24.98 -7.48
CA ALA A 154 13.50 -23.60 -7.65
C ALA A 154 14.29 -23.40 -8.96
N ALA A 155 15.22 -24.30 -9.27
CA ALA A 155 16.00 -24.22 -10.51
C ALA A 155 15.13 -24.40 -11.77
N ALA A 156 14.12 -25.28 -11.72
CA ALA A 156 13.15 -25.45 -12.80
C ALA A 156 12.32 -24.18 -13.02
N ALA A 157 11.78 -23.59 -11.94
CA ALA A 157 11.01 -22.35 -12.01
C ALA A 157 11.84 -21.18 -12.58
N PHE A 158 13.16 -21.15 -12.32
CA PHE A 158 14.04 -20.13 -12.87
C PHE A 158 14.10 -20.13 -14.40
N GLU A 159 13.94 -21.29 -15.06
CA GLU A 159 13.95 -21.34 -16.54
C GLU A 159 12.79 -20.55 -17.18
N ALA A 160 11.68 -20.32 -16.47
CA ALA A 160 10.61 -19.44 -16.95
C ALA A 160 11.02 -17.96 -17.02
N ILE A 161 11.85 -17.49 -16.08
CA ILE A 161 12.19 -16.07 -15.93
C ILE A 161 13.66 -15.75 -16.28
N LYS A 162 14.43 -16.76 -16.68
CA LYS A 162 15.84 -16.63 -17.09
C LYS A 162 16.05 -15.58 -18.18
N GLY A 163 15.14 -15.50 -19.14
CA GLY A 163 15.17 -14.47 -20.18
C GLY A 163 15.01 -13.05 -19.64
N THR A 164 14.31 -12.87 -18.53
CA THR A 164 14.22 -11.58 -17.82
C THR A 164 15.53 -11.26 -17.10
N ALA A 165 16.18 -12.25 -16.48
CA ALA A 165 17.48 -12.09 -15.82
C ALA A 165 18.65 -11.83 -16.79
N ALA A 166 18.58 -12.34 -18.03
CA ALA A 166 19.64 -12.19 -19.03
C ALA A 166 19.67 -10.80 -19.71
N ARG A 167 18.73 -9.90 -19.38
CA ARG A 167 18.56 -8.59 -20.01
C ARG A 167 19.72 -7.64 -19.70
N GLU A 168 20.05 -6.78 -20.66
CA GLU A 168 20.99 -5.68 -20.46
C GLU A 168 20.48 -4.69 -19.41
N ASN A 169 21.42 -4.10 -18.67
CA ASN A 169 21.09 -3.09 -17.68
C ASN A 169 20.43 -1.86 -18.33
N LYS A 170 19.71 -1.11 -17.50
CA LYS A 170 19.14 0.19 -17.84
C LYS A 170 19.62 1.22 -16.84
N VAL A 171 20.00 2.39 -17.33
CA VAL A 171 20.61 3.46 -16.53
C VAL A 171 20.00 4.79 -16.94
N ILE A 172 19.90 5.74 -16.02
CA ILE A 172 19.41 7.07 -16.38
C ILE A 172 20.39 7.78 -17.32
N SER A 173 19.92 8.64 -18.21
CA SER A 173 20.79 9.49 -19.03
C SER A 173 21.47 10.56 -18.18
N ALA A 174 22.60 11.09 -18.64
CA ALA A 174 23.35 12.12 -17.90
C ALA A 174 22.56 13.44 -17.69
N ASP A 175 21.63 13.75 -18.59
CA ASP A 175 20.70 14.89 -18.45
C ASP A 175 19.44 14.57 -17.62
N ARG A 176 19.31 13.31 -17.18
CA ARG A 176 18.25 12.77 -16.34
C ARG A 176 16.86 12.79 -16.97
N GLN A 177 16.77 12.99 -18.28
CA GLN A 177 15.49 13.08 -18.98
C GLN A 177 15.02 11.75 -19.57
N SER A 178 15.90 10.75 -19.66
CA SER A 178 15.60 9.47 -20.30
C SER A 178 16.35 8.31 -19.65
N ILE A 179 16.10 7.09 -20.14
CA ILE A 179 16.79 5.88 -19.72
C ILE A 179 17.56 5.33 -20.93
N GLU A 180 18.78 4.86 -20.71
CA GLU A 180 19.68 4.34 -21.73
C GLU A 180 20.07 2.88 -21.43
N THR A 181 20.53 2.18 -22.47
CA THR A 181 21.03 0.80 -22.32
C THR A 181 22.46 0.80 -21.78
N GLY A 182 22.69 0.09 -20.68
CA GLY A 182 24.00 -0.12 -20.09
C GLY A 182 24.57 -1.52 -20.38
N ASP A 183 25.65 -1.86 -19.68
CA ASP A 183 26.30 -3.17 -19.80
C ASP A 183 25.41 -4.30 -19.28
N ASN A 184 25.57 -5.51 -19.82
CA ASN A 184 24.85 -6.69 -19.34
C ASN A 184 25.44 -7.17 -17.99
N PRO A 185 24.65 -7.21 -16.90
CA PRO A 185 25.11 -7.65 -15.59
C PRO A 185 25.29 -9.17 -15.45
N ALA A 186 24.90 -9.96 -16.46
CA ALA A 186 24.95 -11.42 -16.49
C ALA A 186 24.27 -12.08 -15.28
N LEU A 187 23.09 -11.57 -14.87
CA LEU A 187 22.38 -12.05 -13.69
C LEU A 187 21.90 -13.49 -13.85
N ASP A 188 21.58 -13.91 -15.07
CA ASP A 188 21.23 -15.29 -15.38
C ASP A 188 22.38 -16.26 -15.08
N VAL A 189 23.60 -15.87 -15.43
CA VAL A 189 24.82 -16.62 -15.11
C VAL A 189 25.07 -16.63 -13.60
N GLN A 190 24.92 -15.48 -12.93
CA GLN A 190 25.09 -15.37 -11.49
C GLN A 190 24.12 -16.27 -10.71
N VAL A 191 22.84 -16.28 -11.09
CA VAL A 191 21.81 -17.14 -10.48
C VAL A 191 22.10 -18.62 -10.75
N THR A 192 22.49 -18.98 -11.98
CA THR A 192 22.85 -20.37 -12.33
C THR A 192 24.01 -20.87 -11.47
N LEU A 193 25.08 -20.06 -11.32
CA LEU A 193 26.22 -20.40 -10.47
C LEU A 193 25.83 -20.50 -8.99
N ALA A 194 24.91 -19.66 -8.52
CA ALA A 194 24.41 -19.74 -7.14
C ALA A 194 23.63 -21.05 -6.89
N PHE A 195 22.82 -21.51 -7.86
CA PHE A 195 22.17 -22.82 -7.77
C PHE A 195 23.18 -23.97 -7.73
N GLU A 196 24.27 -23.92 -8.52
CA GLU A 196 25.34 -24.92 -8.50
C GLU A 196 26.07 -24.95 -7.14
N ARG A 197 26.40 -23.78 -6.59
CA ARG A 197 27.02 -23.64 -5.27
C ARG A 197 26.11 -24.20 -4.16
N GLY A 198 24.84 -23.81 -4.15
CA GLY A 198 23.87 -24.33 -3.19
C GLY A 198 23.70 -25.85 -3.29
N ARG A 199 23.67 -26.39 -4.51
CA ARG A 199 23.63 -27.84 -4.73
C ARG A 199 24.80 -28.57 -4.07
N ALA A 200 25.99 -28.00 -4.14
CA ALA A 200 27.16 -28.56 -3.50
C ALA A 200 27.02 -28.55 -1.96
N ALA A 201 26.56 -27.43 -1.39
CA ALA A 201 26.36 -27.26 0.06
C ALA A 201 25.27 -28.17 0.65
N LEU A 202 24.22 -28.49 -0.11
CA LEU A 202 23.16 -29.42 0.34
C LEU A 202 23.65 -30.86 0.64
N ASN A 203 24.88 -31.20 0.23
CA ASN A 203 25.50 -32.48 0.59
C ASN A 203 26.00 -32.54 2.04
N LYS A 204 25.97 -31.41 2.78
CA LYS A 204 26.32 -31.33 4.21
C LYS A 204 27.71 -31.91 4.54
N GLN A 205 28.71 -31.64 3.69
CA GLN A 205 30.08 -32.08 3.92
C GLN A 205 30.71 -31.37 5.13
N ASN A 206 30.38 -30.09 5.30
CA ASN A 206 30.69 -29.29 6.49
C ASN A 206 29.43 -28.51 6.89
N PRO A 207 28.52 -29.10 7.67
CA PRO A 207 27.16 -28.57 7.87
C PRO A 207 27.10 -27.11 8.34
N ALA A 208 28.06 -26.67 9.18
CA ALA A 208 28.09 -25.29 9.65
C ALA A 208 28.46 -24.29 8.53
N GLU A 209 29.48 -24.59 7.73
CA GLU A 209 29.87 -23.75 6.59
C GLU A 209 28.89 -23.86 5.43
N ASP A 210 28.35 -25.05 5.19
CA ASP A 210 27.36 -25.31 4.16
C ASP A 210 26.06 -24.55 4.43
N LEU A 211 25.63 -24.44 5.70
CA LEU A 211 24.48 -23.60 6.06
C LEU A 211 24.74 -22.12 5.77
N ILE A 212 25.94 -21.61 6.08
CA ILE A 212 26.33 -20.23 5.75
C ILE A 212 26.28 -20.03 4.24
N GLU A 213 26.83 -20.96 3.47
CA GLU A 213 26.81 -20.92 2.01
C GLU A 213 25.37 -20.94 1.47
N ILE A 214 24.48 -21.79 2.02
CA ILE A 214 23.05 -21.81 1.63
C ILE A 214 22.37 -20.46 1.90
N LYS A 215 22.64 -19.84 3.06
CA LYS A 215 22.13 -18.50 3.37
C LYS A 215 22.62 -17.47 2.34
N ILE A 216 23.91 -17.47 2.02
CA ILE A 216 24.52 -16.53 1.07
C ILE A 216 23.97 -16.73 -0.36
N VAL A 217 23.99 -17.96 -0.89
CA VAL A 217 23.54 -18.21 -2.28
C VAL A 217 22.04 -17.98 -2.44
N ARG A 218 21.23 -18.18 -1.39
CA ARG A 218 19.83 -17.76 -1.38
C ARG A 218 19.69 -16.26 -1.62
N GLN A 219 20.51 -15.44 -0.96
CA GLN A 219 20.46 -13.98 -1.16
C GLN A 219 20.97 -13.57 -2.53
N ILE A 220 22.01 -14.24 -3.05
CA ILE A 220 22.46 -14.04 -4.43
C ILE A 220 21.31 -14.31 -5.41
N ILE A 221 20.62 -15.45 -5.30
CA ILE A 221 19.46 -15.77 -6.15
C ILE A 221 18.37 -14.70 -6.02
N ARG A 222 17.94 -14.42 -4.79
CA ARG A 222 16.86 -13.47 -4.51
C ARG A 222 17.16 -12.08 -5.05
N LEU A 223 18.31 -11.50 -4.69
CA LEU A 223 18.62 -10.12 -5.02
C LEU A 223 19.09 -9.95 -6.47
N SER A 224 19.66 -10.96 -7.13
CA SER A 224 19.86 -10.94 -8.58
C SER A 224 18.52 -10.92 -9.34
N LEU A 225 17.50 -11.63 -8.86
CA LEU A 225 16.15 -11.56 -9.45
C LEU A 225 15.47 -10.21 -9.18
N VAL A 226 15.59 -9.66 -7.98
CA VAL A 226 15.14 -8.28 -7.68
C VAL A 226 15.80 -7.28 -8.63
N ARG A 227 17.11 -7.44 -8.91
CA ARG A 227 17.81 -6.59 -9.90
C ARG A 227 17.26 -6.74 -11.31
N ALA A 228 16.92 -7.96 -11.72
CA ALA A 228 16.32 -8.20 -13.03
C ALA A 228 14.99 -7.46 -13.18
N TYR A 229 14.18 -7.42 -12.12
CA TYR A 229 12.91 -6.68 -12.11
C TYR A 229 13.09 -5.17 -11.99
N TYR A 230 14.08 -4.68 -11.23
CA TYR A 230 14.48 -3.27 -11.25
C TYR A 230 14.87 -2.81 -12.67
N ILE A 231 15.66 -3.61 -13.39
CA ILE A 231 16.00 -3.37 -14.80
C ILE A 231 14.75 -3.39 -15.68
N GLY A 232 13.80 -4.30 -15.39
CA GLY A 232 12.48 -4.33 -16.01
C GLY A 232 11.75 -3.01 -15.85
N VAL A 233 11.60 -2.50 -14.62
CA VAL A 233 10.96 -1.21 -14.33
C VAL A 233 11.59 -0.08 -15.15
N LEU A 234 12.92 0.04 -15.14
CA LEU A 234 13.60 1.10 -15.89
C LEU A 234 13.43 0.97 -17.42
N ARG A 235 13.41 -0.26 -17.94
CA ARG A 235 13.15 -0.53 -19.36
C ARG A 235 11.75 -0.08 -19.77
N GLU A 236 10.77 -0.26 -18.89
CA GLU A 236 9.42 0.19 -19.18
C GLU A 236 9.29 1.72 -19.06
N VAL A 237 9.99 2.36 -18.12
CA VAL A 237 10.10 3.83 -18.06
C VAL A 237 10.71 4.40 -19.35
N GLU A 238 11.77 3.78 -19.88
CA GLU A 238 12.34 4.13 -21.19
C GLU A 238 11.25 4.11 -22.27
N GLY A 239 10.51 3.00 -22.36
CA GLY A 239 9.45 2.80 -23.34
C GLY A 239 8.33 3.83 -23.24
N VAL A 240 7.91 4.19 -22.02
CA VAL A 240 6.92 5.27 -21.81
C VAL A 240 7.47 6.60 -22.29
N VAL A 241 8.65 7.00 -21.82
CA VAL A 241 9.25 8.31 -22.14
C VAL A 241 9.54 8.45 -23.63
N SER A 242 9.96 7.38 -24.32
CA SER A 242 10.25 7.42 -25.75
C SER A 242 9.00 7.46 -26.64
N ASN A 243 7.87 6.94 -26.16
CA ASN A 243 6.65 6.78 -26.95
C ASN A 243 5.52 7.76 -26.59
N ARG A 244 5.51 8.38 -25.40
CA ARG A 244 4.39 9.23 -24.94
C ARG A 244 3.94 10.33 -25.90
N ASP A 245 4.86 10.85 -26.73
CA ASP A 245 4.58 11.90 -27.72
C ASP A 245 4.41 11.38 -29.16
N ARG A 246 4.57 10.06 -29.39
CA ARG A 246 4.65 9.42 -30.71
C ARG A 246 3.61 8.32 -30.91
N ASP A 247 3.48 7.47 -29.89
CA ASP A 247 2.61 6.30 -29.86
C ASP A 247 2.06 6.15 -28.44
N ILE A 248 0.89 6.74 -28.20
CA ILE A 248 0.25 6.73 -26.89
C ILE A 248 -0.17 5.30 -26.50
N GLU A 249 -0.56 4.47 -27.47
CA GLU A 249 -0.96 3.09 -27.21
C GLU A 249 0.24 2.26 -26.73
N GLU A 250 1.38 2.36 -27.42
CA GLU A 250 2.62 1.71 -26.97
C GLU A 250 3.07 2.26 -25.61
N ALA A 251 2.99 3.57 -25.40
CA ALA A 251 3.34 4.16 -24.11
C ALA A 251 2.45 3.65 -22.96
N ARG A 252 1.16 3.42 -23.21
CA ARG A 252 0.23 2.79 -22.24
C ARG A 252 0.61 1.36 -21.94
N GLU A 253 0.97 0.58 -22.96
CA GLU A 253 1.47 -0.78 -22.78
C GLU A 253 2.70 -0.80 -21.88
N LYS A 254 3.67 0.07 -22.15
CA LYS A 254 4.89 0.20 -21.34
C LYS A 254 4.60 0.67 -19.92
N GLN A 255 3.70 1.62 -19.75
CA GLN A 255 3.31 2.10 -18.43
C GLN A 255 2.72 0.96 -17.58
N LYS A 256 1.84 0.14 -18.18
CA LYS A 256 1.23 -1.02 -17.52
C LYS A 256 2.26 -2.12 -17.20
N GLU A 257 3.17 -2.41 -18.13
CA GLU A 257 4.27 -3.35 -17.87
C GLU A 257 5.15 -2.87 -16.70
N GLY A 258 5.44 -1.57 -16.64
CA GLY A 258 6.22 -0.94 -15.57
C GLY A 258 5.54 -1.04 -14.21
N GLU A 259 4.23 -0.81 -14.15
CA GLU A 259 3.42 -1.01 -12.95
C GLU A 259 3.58 -2.42 -12.39
N ILE A 260 3.44 -3.44 -13.25
CA ILE A 260 3.45 -4.83 -12.81
C ILE A 260 4.85 -5.23 -12.37
N PHE A 261 5.91 -4.85 -13.11
CA PHE A 261 7.28 -5.09 -12.66
C PHE A 261 7.59 -4.40 -11.33
N TYR A 262 7.09 -3.18 -11.12
CA TYR A 262 7.30 -2.47 -9.88
C TYR A 262 6.67 -3.21 -8.69
N ARG A 263 5.45 -3.75 -8.83
CA ARG A 263 4.79 -4.57 -7.79
C ARG A 263 5.65 -5.74 -7.28
N LEU A 264 6.56 -6.30 -8.09
CA LEU A 264 7.46 -7.38 -7.65
C LEU A 264 8.58 -6.91 -6.72
N ILE A 265 8.98 -5.65 -6.83
CA ILE A 265 10.07 -5.06 -6.05
C ILE A 265 9.58 -4.00 -5.04
N GLU A 266 8.29 -3.71 -5.04
CA GLU A 266 7.65 -2.67 -4.25
C GLU A 266 8.04 -2.77 -2.76
N GLU A 267 7.95 -3.97 -2.17
CA GLU A 267 8.28 -4.20 -0.76
C GLU A 267 9.70 -3.77 -0.36
N PHE A 268 10.65 -3.82 -1.31
CA PHE A 268 12.04 -3.41 -1.08
C PHE A 268 12.18 -1.89 -1.03
N ILE A 269 11.24 -1.18 -1.64
CA ILE A 269 11.20 0.28 -1.67
C ILE A 269 10.34 0.78 -0.51
N THR A 270 9.12 0.29 -0.36
CA THR A 270 8.14 0.82 0.59
C THR A 270 8.63 0.78 2.04
N ARG A 271 9.42 -0.23 2.40
CA ARG A 271 9.93 -0.38 3.76
C ARG A 271 10.81 0.78 4.22
N GLU A 272 11.67 1.30 3.34
CA GLU A 272 12.62 2.38 3.65
C GLU A 272 12.24 3.70 2.96
N ASN A 273 11.30 3.67 2.01
CA ASN A 273 10.85 4.82 1.22
C ASN A 273 9.38 4.68 0.78
N ALA A 274 8.45 4.66 1.74
CA ALA A 274 7.01 4.51 1.47
C ALA A 274 6.44 5.64 0.58
N THR A 275 6.86 6.89 0.80
CA THR A 275 6.40 8.03 -0.01
C THR A 275 6.91 7.94 -1.45
N GLY A 276 8.18 7.62 -1.65
CA GLY A 276 8.72 7.37 -2.98
C GLY A 276 8.06 6.17 -3.66
N SER A 277 7.66 5.15 -2.90
CA SER A 277 6.90 4.02 -3.43
C SER A 277 5.54 4.43 -4.00
N GLU A 278 4.78 5.24 -3.26
CA GLU A 278 3.51 5.78 -3.76
C GLU A 278 3.71 6.73 -4.95
N LEU A 279 4.81 7.50 -4.99
CA LEU A 279 5.17 8.30 -6.17
C LEU A 279 5.37 7.40 -7.39
N ILE A 280 6.18 6.35 -7.27
CA ILE A 280 6.46 5.44 -8.39
C ILE A 280 5.15 4.80 -8.91
N LYS A 281 4.25 4.38 -8.02
CA LYS A 281 2.93 3.88 -8.41
C LYS A 281 2.13 4.92 -9.18
N ALA A 282 2.06 6.15 -8.67
CA ALA A 282 1.33 7.24 -9.34
C ALA A 282 1.89 7.53 -10.74
N GLN A 283 3.20 7.36 -10.96
CA GLN A 283 3.80 7.49 -12.29
C GLN A 283 3.35 6.36 -13.24
N PHE A 284 3.14 5.14 -12.73
CA PHE A 284 2.71 3.99 -13.54
C PHE A 284 1.19 3.85 -13.70
N THR A 285 0.37 4.53 -12.90
CA THR A 285 -1.10 4.49 -13.03
C THR A 285 -1.70 5.83 -13.43
N GLY A 286 -0.91 6.91 -13.43
CA GLY A 286 -1.35 8.26 -13.74
C GLY A 286 -1.20 8.66 -15.21
N ASN A 287 -1.15 9.97 -15.46
CA ASN A 287 -1.02 10.49 -16.81
C ASN A 287 0.37 10.20 -17.40
N ILE A 288 0.41 9.55 -18.56
CA ILE A 288 1.65 9.23 -19.28
C ILE A 288 2.49 10.48 -19.59
N ALA A 289 1.85 11.60 -19.89
CA ALA A 289 2.55 12.85 -20.16
C ALA A 289 3.38 13.35 -18.95
N SER A 290 3.00 12.96 -17.73
CA SER A 290 3.70 13.35 -16.50
C SER A 290 4.79 12.38 -16.05
N VAL A 291 5.03 11.28 -16.77
CA VAL A 291 6.04 10.29 -16.37
C VAL A 291 7.44 10.90 -16.35
N ASN A 292 8.10 10.84 -15.19
CA ASN A 292 9.41 11.44 -14.94
C ASN A 292 10.44 10.38 -14.55
N ALA A 293 11.41 10.14 -15.44
CA ALA A 293 12.46 9.15 -15.25
C ALA A 293 13.36 9.45 -14.04
N ASP A 294 13.76 10.71 -13.82
CA ASP A 294 14.62 11.10 -12.69
C ASP A 294 13.94 10.86 -11.35
N ALA A 295 12.65 11.18 -11.25
CA ALA A 295 11.87 10.95 -10.04
C ALA A 295 11.78 9.44 -9.73
N ILE A 296 11.41 8.61 -10.71
CA ILE A 296 11.30 7.16 -10.51
C ILE A 296 12.65 6.54 -10.12
N VAL A 297 13.73 6.86 -10.85
CA VAL A 297 15.08 6.34 -10.55
C VAL A 297 15.53 6.78 -9.15
N SER A 298 15.33 8.06 -8.81
CA SER A 298 15.70 8.58 -7.49
C SER A 298 14.98 7.88 -6.35
N GLU A 299 13.67 7.68 -6.46
CA GLU A 299 12.89 7.03 -5.42
C GLU A 299 13.19 5.52 -5.28
N LEU A 300 13.46 4.84 -6.41
CA LEU A 300 13.97 3.47 -6.38
C LEU A 300 15.33 3.39 -5.66
N SER A 301 16.26 4.29 -6.02
CA SER A 301 17.59 4.35 -5.43
C SER A 301 17.54 4.60 -3.93
N LYS A 302 16.73 5.55 -3.46
CA LYS A 302 16.56 5.81 -2.02
C LYS A 302 16.08 4.57 -1.26
N GLY A 303 15.11 3.84 -1.82
CA GLY A 303 14.64 2.59 -1.23
C GLY A 303 15.81 1.63 -1.02
N PHE A 304 16.61 1.37 -2.06
CA PHE A 304 17.75 0.48 -1.98
C PHE A 304 18.91 1.01 -1.13
N VAL A 305 19.15 2.32 -1.07
CA VAL A 305 20.13 2.92 -0.15
C VAL A 305 19.73 2.65 1.30
N GLY A 306 18.46 2.81 1.66
CA GLY A 306 17.93 2.43 2.96
C GLY A 306 18.15 0.95 3.28
N ARG A 307 17.96 0.06 2.28
CA ARG A 307 18.25 -1.38 2.44
C ARG A 307 19.73 -1.62 2.72
N VAL A 308 20.65 -0.96 2.01
CA VAL A 308 22.09 -1.08 2.30
C VAL A 308 22.38 -0.70 3.75
N ARG A 309 21.90 0.46 4.23
CA ARG A 309 22.10 0.90 5.63
C ARG A 309 21.57 -0.11 6.64
N ALA A 310 20.37 -0.64 6.43
CA ALA A 310 19.81 -1.66 7.31
C ALA A 310 20.71 -2.90 7.41
N GLU A 311 21.36 -3.30 6.31
CA GLU A 311 22.34 -4.41 6.35
C GLU A 311 23.67 -4.03 7.01
N LEU A 312 24.09 -2.76 6.96
CA LEU A 312 25.24 -2.27 7.74
C LEU A 312 24.96 -2.36 9.25
N ASP A 313 23.78 -1.94 9.71
CA ASP A 313 23.35 -2.04 11.10
C ASP A 313 23.24 -3.51 11.57
N ALA A 314 22.70 -4.37 10.70
CA ALA A 314 22.63 -5.80 10.96
C ALA A 314 24.03 -6.43 11.02
N ASN A 315 24.98 -5.97 10.19
CA ASN A 315 26.37 -6.40 10.25
C ASN A 315 27.03 -6.00 11.57
N GLU A 316 26.87 -4.75 12.00
CA GLU A 316 27.37 -4.26 13.28
C GLU A 316 26.88 -5.13 14.44
N SER A 317 25.60 -5.48 14.42
CA SER A 317 24.97 -6.31 15.45
C SER A 317 25.43 -7.77 15.42
N SER A 318 26.00 -8.24 14.30
CA SER A 318 26.31 -9.67 14.09
C SER A 318 27.82 -9.97 14.12
N ILE A 319 28.69 -9.00 13.82
CA ILE A 319 30.11 -9.22 13.54
C ILE A 319 30.90 -9.91 14.67
N LEU A 320 30.48 -9.73 15.93
CA LEU A 320 31.12 -10.34 17.09
C LEU A 320 30.49 -11.66 17.53
N ASP A 321 29.22 -11.91 17.18
CA ASP A 321 28.41 -12.98 17.79
C ASP A 321 27.99 -14.08 16.80
N ASP A 322 27.75 -13.73 15.53
CA ASP A 322 27.33 -14.67 14.48
C ASP A 322 28.04 -14.34 13.16
N ARG A 323 29.18 -15.03 12.94
CA ARG A 323 29.96 -14.93 11.70
C ARG A 323 29.10 -15.22 10.46
N GLY A 324 28.21 -16.20 10.53
CA GLY A 324 27.36 -16.59 9.41
C GLY A 324 26.40 -15.48 9.01
N ARG A 325 25.74 -14.88 10.01
CA ARG A 325 24.86 -13.72 9.78
C ARG A 325 25.65 -12.51 9.30
N ALA A 326 26.83 -12.24 9.89
CA ALA A 326 27.69 -11.12 9.46
C ALA A 326 28.11 -11.23 7.98
N MET A 327 28.46 -12.45 7.52
CA MET A 327 28.76 -12.72 6.11
C MET A 327 27.53 -12.57 5.20
N GLU A 328 26.37 -13.08 5.64
CA GLU A 328 25.11 -12.96 4.89
C GLU A 328 24.75 -11.49 4.64
N VAL A 329 24.69 -10.66 5.69
CA VAL A 329 24.29 -9.25 5.56
C VAL A 329 25.32 -8.40 4.81
N ALA A 330 26.61 -8.75 4.88
CA ALA A 330 27.63 -8.10 4.07
C ALA A 330 27.46 -8.42 2.57
N GLU A 331 27.02 -9.64 2.23
CA GLU A 331 26.64 -9.99 0.86
C GLU A 331 25.37 -9.24 0.43
N GLU A 332 24.34 -9.17 1.30
CA GLU A 332 23.10 -8.45 1.04
C GLU A 332 23.39 -6.96 0.77
N ALA A 333 24.25 -6.30 1.56
CA ALA A 333 24.67 -4.91 1.34
C ALA A 333 25.27 -4.69 -0.05
N LEU A 334 26.17 -5.58 -0.50
CA LEU A 334 26.76 -5.53 -1.84
C LEU A 334 25.69 -5.70 -2.94
N LEU A 335 24.80 -6.68 -2.78
CA LEU A 335 23.77 -7.00 -3.76
C LEU A 335 22.73 -5.88 -3.88
N TYR A 336 22.34 -5.22 -2.78
CA TYR A 336 21.48 -4.03 -2.81
C TYR A 336 22.19 -2.84 -3.44
N ALA A 337 23.47 -2.60 -3.11
CA ALA A 337 24.22 -1.49 -3.71
C ALA A 337 24.28 -1.59 -5.24
N ASN A 338 24.46 -2.81 -5.76
CA ASN A 338 24.49 -3.09 -7.20
C ASN A 338 23.24 -2.64 -7.99
N MET A 339 22.12 -2.34 -7.31
CA MET A 339 20.93 -1.76 -7.94
C MET A 339 21.20 -0.35 -8.47
N PHE A 340 21.93 0.47 -7.69
CA PHE A 340 22.06 1.90 -7.94
C PHE A 340 23.47 2.36 -8.32
N LEU A 341 24.50 1.50 -8.29
CA LEU A 341 25.89 1.91 -8.59
C LEU A 341 26.06 2.63 -9.93
N ALA A 342 25.29 2.27 -10.95
CA ALA A 342 25.36 2.94 -12.24
C ALA A 342 24.79 4.38 -12.18
N ASP A 343 23.67 4.59 -11.48
CA ASP A 343 23.13 5.93 -11.25
C ASP A 343 24.03 6.76 -10.31
N LEU A 344 24.64 6.12 -9.32
CA LEU A 344 25.64 6.74 -8.45
C LEU A 344 26.82 7.31 -9.24
N GLU A 345 27.37 6.54 -10.18
CA GLU A 345 28.46 7.01 -11.03
C GLU A 345 28.05 8.20 -11.91
N ILE A 346 26.81 8.22 -12.40
CA ILE A 346 26.28 9.31 -13.23
C ILE A 346 26.09 10.59 -12.41
N ARG A 347 25.61 10.48 -11.17
CA ARG A 347 25.31 11.63 -10.32
C ARG A 347 26.51 12.20 -9.59
N LEU A 348 27.44 11.32 -9.19
CA LEU A 348 28.68 11.68 -8.53
C LEU A 348 29.82 11.58 -9.55
N ASP A 349 30.54 10.47 -9.56
CA ASP A 349 31.56 10.12 -10.54
C ASP A 349 32.01 8.65 -10.37
N SER A 350 32.96 8.22 -11.21
CA SER A 350 33.54 6.87 -11.16
C SER A 350 34.43 6.64 -9.93
N ASN A 351 34.94 7.69 -9.25
CA ASN A 351 35.70 7.51 -8.03
C ASN A 351 34.77 7.09 -6.89
N ALA A 352 33.62 7.77 -6.75
CA ALA A 352 32.61 7.41 -5.76
C ALA A 352 32.13 5.96 -5.93
N ARG A 353 31.93 5.52 -7.18
CA ARG A 353 31.62 4.12 -7.49
C ARG A 353 32.73 3.16 -7.05
N SER A 354 33.98 3.45 -7.38
CA SER A 354 35.12 2.61 -7.00
C SER A 354 35.31 2.56 -5.47
N GLU A 355 35.05 3.65 -4.77
CA GLU A 355 35.15 3.75 -3.31
C GLU A 355 34.13 2.85 -2.63
N ILE A 356 32.85 2.95 -3.00
CA ILE A 356 31.81 2.10 -2.40
C ILE A 356 31.98 0.62 -2.76
N GLU A 357 32.35 0.29 -4.00
CA GLU A 357 32.64 -1.10 -4.38
C GLU A 357 33.80 -1.67 -3.57
N THR A 358 34.85 -0.88 -3.30
CA THR A 358 35.98 -1.29 -2.47
C THR A 358 35.53 -1.51 -1.02
N ALA A 359 34.79 -0.56 -0.45
CA ALA A 359 34.33 -0.64 0.93
C ALA A 359 33.37 -1.83 1.17
N LEU A 360 32.47 -2.12 0.21
CA LEU A 360 31.59 -3.29 0.27
C LEU A 360 32.37 -4.62 0.23
N ASN A 361 33.41 -4.70 -0.59
CA ASN A 361 34.27 -5.89 -0.61
C ASN A 361 35.08 -6.03 0.69
N ASN A 362 35.61 -4.92 1.23
CA ASN A 362 36.27 -4.91 2.54
C ASN A 362 35.33 -5.39 3.66
N LEU A 363 34.06 -4.97 3.63
CA LEU A 363 33.05 -5.42 4.60
C LEU A 363 32.85 -6.93 4.55
N LYS A 364 32.76 -7.51 3.34
CA LYS A 364 32.64 -8.97 3.16
C LYS A 364 33.87 -9.72 3.68
N GLU A 365 35.07 -9.24 3.34
CA GLU A 365 36.33 -9.85 3.80
C GLU A 365 36.44 -9.80 5.33
N ALA A 366 36.16 -8.63 5.93
CA ALA A 366 36.16 -8.44 7.36
C ALA A 366 35.12 -9.32 8.07
N SER A 367 33.92 -9.46 7.49
CA SER A 367 32.85 -10.30 8.02
C SER A 367 33.22 -11.79 8.03
N ASN A 368 33.86 -12.26 6.96
CA ASN A 368 34.37 -13.64 6.90
C ASN A 368 35.51 -13.87 7.91
N ALA A 369 36.36 -12.87 8.15
CA ALA A 369 37.44 -12.93 9.12
C ALA A 369 37.02 -12.63 10.57
N SER A 370 35.76 -12.23 10.80
CA SER A 370 35.27 -11.70 12.08
C SER A 370 36.10 -10.50 12.60
N ASP A 371 36.57 -9.65 11.67
CA ASP A 371 37.33 -8.43 11.98
C ASP A 371 36.37 -7.25 12.22
N ALA A 372 36.02 -7.03 13.48
CA ALA A 372 35.11 -5.97 13.88
C ALA A 372 35.62 -4.56 13.53
N THR A 373 36.92 -4.31 13.65
CA THR A 373 37.51 -2.99 13.35
C THR A 373 37.53 -2.74 11.84
N GLY A 374 37.91 -3.74 11.05
CA GLY A 374 37.85 -3.65 9.59
C GLY A 374 36.42 -3.46 9.08
N ALA A 375 35.45 -4.18 9.67
CA ALA A 375 34.03 -4.04 9.33
C ALA A 375 33.49 -2.64 9.67
N GLU A 376 33.80 -2.10 10.86
CA GLU A 376 33.41 -0.75 11.25
C GLU A 376 33.94 0.32 10.29
N GLN A 377 35.22 0.23 9.91
CA GLN A 377 35.80 1.15 8.94
C GLN A 377 35.08 1.07 7.59
N ALA A 378 34.83 -0.15 7.10
CA ALA A 378 34.12 -0.36 5.84
C ALA A 378 32.69 0.22 5.88
N ARG A 379 31.95 0.02 6.99
CA ARG A 379 30.60 0.60 7.15
C ARG A 379 30.61 2.13 7.08
N LEU A 380 31.57 2.79 7.74
CA LEU A 380 31.70 4.25 7.72
C LEU A 380 32.03 4.78 6.32
N GLU A 381 32.90 4.10 5.58
CA GLU A 381 33.24 4.45 4.20
C GLU A 381 32.02 4.30 3.27
N ILE A 382 31.26 3.22 3.42
CA ILE A 382 30.01 3.01 2.67
C ILE A 382 29.03 4.14 2.96
N ASP A 383 28.72 4.40 4.23
CA ASP A 383 27.72 5.40 4.61
C ASP A 383 28.09 6.82 4.14
N SER A 384 29.38 7.17 4.18
CA SER A 384 29.86 8.45 3.65
C SER A 384 29.56 8.62 2.16
N VAL A 385 29.73 7.58 1.34
CA VAL A 385 29.41 7.65 -0.10
C VAL A 385 27.89 7.68 -0.30
N LEU A 386 27.13 6.89 0.45
CA LEU A 386 25.67 6.88 0.38
C LEU A 386 25.07 8.26 0.70
N MET A 387 25.56 8.94 1.75
CA MET A 387 25.14 10.30 2.10
C MET A 387 25.37 11.30 0.96
N ALA A 388 26.52 11.22 0.27
CA ALA A 388 26.80 12.09 -0.87
C ALA A 388 25.88 11.80 -2.05
N TYR A 389 25.59 10.52 -2.30
CA TYR A 389 24.72 10.08 -3.38
C TYR A 389 23.26 10.52 -3.17
N GLU A 390 22.72 10.34 -1.96
CA GLU A 390 21.36 10.76 -1.62
C GLU A 390 21.12 12.27 -1.81
N GLN A 391 22.12 13.11 -1.52
CA GLN A 391 22.04 14.56 -1.75
C GLN A 391 21.93 14.91 -3.24
N ALA A 392 22.27 14.00 -4.15
CA ALA A 392 22.17 14.19 -5.60
C ALA A 392 20.88 13.61 -6.21
N LEU A 393 20.07 12.89 -5.42
CA LEU A 393 18.79 12.31 -5.84
C LEU A 393 17.67 13.38 -5.83
N ALA A 394 16.69 13.23 -6.72
CA ALA A 394 15.47 14.04 -6.64
C ALA A 394 14.72 13.73 -5.34
N ILE A 395 14.07 14.73 -4.73
CA ILE A 395 13.47 14.63 -3.40
C ILE A 395 11.94 14.60 -3.49
N ALA A 396 11.31 13.44 -3.22
CA ALA A 396 9.88 13.34 -2.92
C ALA A 396 9.56 13.61 -1.44
N GLU A 397 10.14 14.68 -0.89
CA GLU A 397 9.79 15.18 0.43
C GLU A 397 9.13 16.55 0.28
N TYR A 398 8.18 16.82 1.17
CA TYR A 398 7.56 18.13 1.22
C TYR A 398 8.56 19.15 1.76
N GLU A 399 9.06 20.01 0.88
CA GLU A 399 9.89 21.15 1.29
C GLU A 399 8.98 22.29 1.76
N GLN A 400 8.99 22.58 3.06
CA GLN A 400 8.34 23.78 3.59
C GLN A 400 9.16 25.01 3.20
N THR A 401 8.55 25.95 2.47
CA THR A 401 9.25 27.13 1.93
C THR A 401 8.95 28.39 2.75
N VAL A 402 7.89 28.37 3.56
CA VAL A 402 7.47 29.46 4.43
C VAL A 402 7.26 28.96 5.86
N GLU A 403 7.81 29.70 6.84
CA GLU A 403 7.62 29.40 8.25
C GLU A 403 6.14 29.55 8.68
N THR A 404 5.63 28.61 9.49
CA THR A 404 4.23 28.57 9.93
C THR A 404 4.09 28.60 11.46
N PRO A 405 4.74 29.55 12.16
CA PRO A 405 4.99 29.47 13.61
C PRO A 405 3.73 29.31 14.46
N PHE A 406 2.60 29.89 14.03
CA PHE A 406 1.32 29.73 14.73
C PHE A 406 0.82 28.27 14.72
N VAL A 407 0.88 27.61 13.57
CA VAL A 407 0.44 26.21 13.44
C VAL A 407 1.47 25.27 14.05
N ASP A 408 2.77 25.53 13.86
CA ASP A 408 3.85 24.71 14.40
C ASP A 408 3.84 24.71 15.95
N ALA A 409 3.56 25.86 16.56
CA ALA A 409 3.37 25.96 18.01
C ALA A 409 2.15 25.16 18.48
N ALA A 410 1.02 25.21 17.76
CA ALA A 410 -0.17 24.42 18.08
C ALA A 410 0.09 22.91 17.99
N VAL A 411 0.80 22.46 16.95
CA VAL A 411 1.22 21.05 16.77
C VAL A 411 2.11 20.60 17.92
N THR A 412 3.11 21.42 18.29
CA THR A 412 4.03 21.14 19.41
C THR A 412 3.28 21.01 20.73
N ALA A 413 2.32 21.91 20.99
CA ALA A 413 1.47 21.87 22.17
C ALA A 413 0.61 20.58 22.20
N PHE A 414 0.03 20.18 21.06
CA PHE A 414 -0.75 18.95 20.96
C PHE A 414 0.11 17.70 21.24
N GLN A 415 1.31 17.61 20.67
CA GLN A 415 2.25 16.51 20.93
C GLN A 415 2.66 16.45 22.41
N THR A 416 2.86 17.62 23.03
CA THR A 416 3.16 17.72 24.46
C THR A 416 1.98 17.24 25.32
N ILE A 417 0.75 17.67 25.03
CA ILE A 417 -0.47 17.16 25.68
C ILE A 417 -0.59 15.65 25.51
N GLY A 418 -0.24 15.12 24.33
CA GLY A 418 -0.22 13.69 24.05
C GLY A 418 0.72 12.90 25.00
N SER A 419 1.79 13.52 25.49
CA SER A 419 2.68 12.92 26.49
C SER A 419 2.15 13.12 27.92
N LEU A 420 1.64 14.32 28.24
CA LEU A 420 1.08 14.65 29.56
C LEU A 420 -0.13 13.76 29.92
N ARG A 421 -1.01 13.49 28.95
CA ARG A 421 -2.23 12.69 29.17
C ARG A 421 -1.96 11.20 29.48
N ARG A 422 -0.74 10.72 29.28
CA ARG A 422 -0.32 9.32 29.57
C ARG A 422 0.42 9.18 30.90
N GLN A 423 0.58 10.26 31.67
CA GLN A 423 1.23 10.23 32.97
C GLN A 423 0.31 9.64 34.04
N ASP A 424 0.89 9.07 35.09
CA ASP A 424 0.16 8.60 36.27
C ASP A 424 0.75 9.26 37.54
N PRO A 425 0.03 10.17 38.21
CA PRO A 425 -1.29 10.70 37.83
C PRO A 425 -1.22 11.68 36.65
N VAL A 426 -2.34 11.87 35.94
CA VAL A 426 -2.46 12.86 34.86
C VAL A 426 -2.49 14.28 35.45
N ASP A 427 -1.57 15.16 35.03
CA ASP A 427 -1.50 16.55 35.49
C ASP A 427 -2.41 17.48 34.65
N ALA A 428 -3.64 17.70 35.14
CA ALA A 428 -4.61 18.59 34.50
C ALA A 428 -4.11 20.04 34.34
N GLN A 429 -3.33 20.54 35.30
CA GLN A 429 -2.83 21.91 35.26
C GLN A 429 -1.74 22.07 34.20
N ALA A 430 -0.85 21.08 34.08
CA ALA A 430 0.11 21.04 32.99
C ALA A 430 -0.60 20.98 31.63
N ILE A 431 -1.62 20.12 31.47
CA ILE A 431 -2.40 20.04 30.23
C ILE A 431 -3.06 21.39 29.91
N LEU A 432 -3.72 22.03 30.89
CA LEU A 432 -4.34 23.34 30.70
C LEU A 432 -3.32 24.41 30.28
N SER A 433 -2.17 24.44 30.94
CA SER A 433 -1.09 25.38 30.63
C SER A 433 -0.50 25.16 29.24
N THR A 434 -0.39 23.92 28.77
CA THR A 434 0.04 23.61 27.41
C THR A 434 -1.04 23.89 26.37
N TYR A 435 -2.32 23.67 26.69
CA TYR A 435 -3.43 23.97 25.79
C TYR A 435 -3.61 25.47 25.57
N THR A 436 -3.45 26.26 26.63
CA THR A 436 -3.56 27.72 26.59
C THR A 436 -2.48 28.31 25.68
N GLY A 437 -2.87 29.07 24.65
CA GLY A 437 -1.94 29.66 23.69
C GLY A 437 -2.43 29.49 22.25
N GLU A 438 -1.51 29.20 21.34
CA GLU A 438 -1.77 29.02 19.90
C GLU A 438 -2.71 27.84 19.63
N LEU A 439 -2.62 26.75 20.38
CA LEU A 439 -3.50 25.58 20.21
C LEU A 439 -4.96 25.91 20.56
N GLN A 440 -5.20 26.59 21.68
CA GLN A 440 -6.53 27.08 22.02
C GLN A 440 -7.05 28.09 20.98
N GLN A 441 -6.22 29.05 20.57
CA GLN A 441 -6.61 30.03 19.55
C GLN A 441 -6.98 29.35 18.23
N LEU A 442 -6.19 28.37 17.78
CA LEU A 442 -6.50 27.57 16.60
C LEU A 442 -7.85 26.86 16.77
N THR A 443 -8.07 26.23 17.93
CA THR A 443 -9.34 25.56 18.25
C THR A 443 -10.53 26.52 18.13
N GLN A 444 -10.42 27.71 18.71
CA GLN A 444 -11.47 28.75 18.68
C GLN A 444 -11.71 29.31 17.28
N ILE A 445 -10.67 29.44 16.45
CA ILE A 445 -10.80 29.82 15.03
C ILE A 445 -11.62 28.76 14.29
N ILE A 446 -11.27 27.48 14.45
CA ILE A 446 -11.97 26.38 13.79
C ILE A 446 -13.43 26.29 14.30
N ASP A 447 -13.66 26.47 15.60
CA ASP A 447 -15.02 26.53 16.16
C ASP A 447 -15.87 27.65 15.55
N SER A 448 -15.29 28.83 15.33
CA SER A 448 -15.97 29.94 14.68
C SER A 448 -16.33 29.62 13.22
N ILE A 449 -15.42 28.99 12.47
CA ILE A 449 -15.61 28.64 11.06
C ILE A 449 -16.71 27.58 10.91
N TYR A 450 -16.65 26.49 11.69
CA TYR A 450 -17.53 25.34 11.55
C TYR A 450 -18.73 25.34 12.51
N ARG A 451 -18.87 26.40 13.33
CA ARG A 451 -19.91 26.54 14.35
C ARG A 451 -19.95 25.34 15.30
N SER A 452 -18.78 24.91 15.77
CA SER A 452 -18.59 23.82 16.73
C SER A 452 -18.26 24.35 18.15
N SER A 453 -18.03 23.44 19.09
CA SER A 453 -17.76 23.72 20.50
C SER A 453 -16.52 22.97 21.03
N MET A 454 -15.53 22.72 20.18
CA MET A 454 -14.36 21.90 20.50
C MET A 454 -13.50 22.51 21.62
N ASP A 455 -13.34 23.83 21.69
CA ASP A 455 -12.65 24.51 22.79
C ASP A 455 -13.36 24.21 24.13
N SER A 456 -14.68 24.35 24.14
CA SER A 456 -15.48 24.02 25.33
C SER A 456 -15.40 22.53 25.69
N ASP A 457 -15.40 21.62 24.71
CA ASP A 457 -15.28 20.18 24.94
C ASP A 457 -13.92 19.83 25.56
N VAL A 458 -12.82 20.43 25.08
CA VAL A 458 -11.46 20.25 25.63
C VAL A 458 -11.36 20.80 27.05
N LEU A 459 -11.85 22.03 27.29
CA LEU A 459 -11.83 22.65 28.62
C LEU A 459 -12.66 21.86 29.63
N SER A 460 -13.81 21.31 29.22
CA SER A 460 -14.62 20.44 30.08
C SER A 460 -13.88 19.16 30.45
N ALA A 461 -13.21 18.50 29.50
CA ALA A 461 -12.45 17.30 29.78
C ALA A 461 -11.24 17.56 30.70
N ILE A 462 -10.60 18.73 30.57
CA ILE A 462 -9.53 19.14 31.50
C ILE A 462 -10.09 19.32 32.92
N ASP A 463 -11.28 19.92 33.07
CA ASP A 463 -11.95 20.06 34.36
C ASP A 463 -12.32 18.70 34.98
N ASP A 464 -12.79 17.75 34.16
CA ASP A 464 -13.07 16.38 34.60
C ASP A 464 -11.80 15.72 35.17
N ILE A 465 -10.64 15.85 34.50
CA ILE A 465 -9.36 15.35 35.03
C ILE A 465 -9.00 16.03 36.35
N SER A 466 -9.15 17.36 36.44
CA SER A 466 -8.84 18.13 37.65
C SER A 466 -9.68 17.69 38.85
N ASN A 467 -10.93 17.31 38.60
CA ASN A 467 -11.87 16.81 39.60
C ASN A 467 -11.79 15.29 39.83
N ALA A 468 -10.80 14.61 39.23
CA ALA A 468 -10.63 13.14 39.26
C ALA A 468 -11.87 12.36 38.79
N GLN A 469 -12.59 12.92 37.82
CA GLN A 469 -13.79 12.33 37.22
C GLN A 469 -13.43 11.70 35.88
N GLN A 470 -13.67 10.38 35.75
CA GLN A 470 -13.52 9.65 34.49
C GLN A 470 -12.21 9.95 33.74
N VAL A 471 -11.09 10.07 34.48
CA VAL A 471 -9.79 10.55 33.96
C VAL A 471 -9.38 9.89 32.64
N PRO A 472 -9.47 8.56 32.45
CA PRO A 472 -9.14 7.92 31.18
C PRO A 472 -10.03 8.42 30.01
N LEU A 473 -11.34 8.54 30.22
CA LEU A 473 -12.29 9.00 29.20
C LEU A 473 -12.05 10.46 28.84
N ALA A 474 -11.83 11.31 29.83
CA ALA A 474 -11.52 12.73 29.63
C ALA A 474 -10.20 12.92 28.86
N ALA A 475 -9.18 12.12 29.17
CA ALA A 475 -7.91 12.13 28.43
C ALA A 475 -8.09 11.77 26.94
N GLN A 476 -8.95 10.81 26.62
CA GLN A 476 -9.27 10.48 25.22
C GLN A 476 -10.13 11.55 24.54
N ALA A 477 -11.08 12.17 25.25
CA ALA A 477 -11.87 13.27 24.73
C ALA A 477 -10.99 14.45 24.29
N ILE A 478 -9.96 14.81 25.07
CA ILE A 478 -8.96 15.83 24.68
C ILE A 478 -8.23 15.43 23.41
N ASP A 479 -7.67 14.21 23.37
CA ASP A 479 -6.88 13.72 22.23
C ASP A 479 -7.67 13.75 20.92
N LYS A 480 -8.86 13.13 20.89
CA LYS A 480 -9.65 13.00 19.66
C LYS A 480 -10.25 14.33 19.21
N THR A 481 -10.64 15.18 20.16
CA THR A 481 -11.14 16.53 19.82
C THR A 481 -10.04 17.37 19.18
N LEU A 482 -8.81 17.31 19.69
CA LEU A 482 -7.70 18.04 19.09
C LEU A 482 -7.29 17.46 17.72
N GLN A 483 -7.34 16.14 17.53
CA GLN A 483 -7.15 15.56 16.18
C GLN A 483 -8.19 16.08 15.18
N ARG A 484 -9.45 16.27 15.61
CA ARG A 484 -10.50 16.89 14.78
C ARG A 484 -10.16 18.35 14.44
N VAL A 485 -9.62 19.13 15.36
CA VAL A 485 -9.18 20.51 15.11
C VAL A 485 -8.15 20.54 13.97
N PHE A 486 -7.15 19.66 14.00
CA PHE A 486 -6.14 19.59 12.94
C PHE A 486 -6.71 19.09 11.61
N ALA A 487 -7.59 18.08 11.60
CA ALA A 487 -8.26 17.62 10.38
C ALA A 487 -9.06 18.74 9.69
N LEU A 488 -9.81 19.52 10.49
CA LEU A 488 -10.57 20.68 9.98
C LEU A 488 -9.64 21.84 9.58
N THR A 489 -8.49 21.99 10.23
CA THR A 489 -7.47 22.97 9.83
C THR A 489 -6.94 22.63 8.44
N ILE A 490 -6.56 21.37 8.18
CA ILE A 490 -6.10 20.92 6.85
C ILE A 490 -7.17 21.22 5.80
N TYR A 491 -8.41 20.75 6.05
CA TYR A 491 -9.53 21.00 5.13
C TYR A 491 -9.76 22.49 4.87
N ASN A 492 -9.73 23.33 5.90
CA ASN A 492 -9.92 24.77 5.77
C ASN A 492 -8.82 25.42 4.93
N ARG A 493 -7.56 25.10 5.19
CA ARG A 493 -6.42 25.71 4.51
C ARG A 493 -6.37 25.31 3.03
N LEU A 494 -6.55 24.03 2.72
CA LEU A 494 -6.56 23.57 1.32
C LEU A 494 -7.75 24.15 0.54
N THR A 495 -8.92 24.26 1.19
CA THR A 495 -10.10 24.90 0.56
C THR A 495 -9.87 26.39 0.32
N TYR A 496 -9.20 27.09 1.25
CA TYR A 496 -8.84 28.49 1.06
C TYR A 496 -7.94 28.70 -0.17
N VAL A 497 -6.92 27.85 -0.34
CA VAL A 497 -6.03 27.94 -1.51
C VAL A 497 -6.82 27.79 -2.81
N LEU A 498 -7.78 26.87 -2.88
CA LEU A 498 -8.64 26.73 -4.06
C LEU A 498 -9.57 27.93 -4.29
N ASP A 499 -10.31 28.34 -3.25
CA ASP A 499 -11.31 29.40 -3.36
C ASP A 499 -10.70 30.75 -3.76
N PHE A 500 -9.43 30.96 -3.43
CA PHE A 500 -8.70 32.21 -3.66
C PHE A 500 -7.52 32.05 -4.61
N PHE A 501 -7.47 30.99 -5.41
CA PHE A 501 -6.34 30.69 -6.32
C PHE A 501 -6.03 31.85 -7.27
N ASP A 502 -7.07 32.44 -7.89
CA ASP A 502 -6.92 33.55 -8.83
C ASP A 502 -6.78 34.92 -8.13
N ASP A 503 -7.05 35.00 -6.83
CA ASP A 503 -7.16 36.24 -6.07
C ASP A 503 -5.93 36.55 -5.20
N GLN A 504 -5.05 35.57 -4.97
CA GLN A 504 -3.87 35.68 -4.09
C GLN A 504 -2.56 35.51 -4.86
N THR A 505 -1.46 35.96 -4.27
CA THR A 505 -0.13 35.69 -4.84
C THR A 505 0.30 34.26 -4.58
N THR A 506 1.19 33.71 -5.43
CA THR A 506 1.77 32.38 -5.24
C THR A 506 2.33 32.19 -3.83
N GLY A 507 3.04 33.18 -3.28
CA GLY A 507 3.60 33.09 -1.92
C GLY A 507 2.54 33.07 -0.81
N GLU A 508 1.39 33.72 -1.00
CA GLU A 508 0.27 33.66 -0.05
C GLU A 508 -0.43 32.29 -0.12
N LEU A 509 -0.60 31.73 -1.32
CA LEU A 509 -1.14 30.40 -1.52
C LEU A 509 -0.21 29.32 -0.94
N GLU A 510 1.10 29.41 -1.21
CA GLU A 510 2.12 28.52 -0.64
C GLU A 510 2.13 28.56 0.89
N LEU A 511 1.97 29.74 1.50
CA LEU A 511 1.87 29.85 2.96
C LEU A 511 0.67 29.08 3.52
N GLU A 512 -0.52 29.19 2.92
CA GLU A 512 -1.69 28.45 3.39
C GLU A 512 -1.55 26.94 3.13
N TRP A 513 -0.88 26.55 2.04
CA TRP A 513 -0.55 25.15 1.76
C TRP A 513 0.46 24.58 2.76
N ASP A 514 1.51 25.33 3.10
CA ASP A 514 2.48 24.99 4.16
C ASP A 514 1.79 24.86 5.53
N ARG A 515 0.81 25.72 5.84
CA ARG A 515 0.00 25.57 7.07
C ARG A 515 -0.84 24.29 7.08
N ALA A 516 -1.33 23.84 5.92
CA ALA A 516 -2.02 22.56 5.83
C ALA A 516 -1.06 21.40 6.10
N TYR A 517 0.16 21.44 5.53
CA TYR A 517 1.20 20.46 5.80
C TYR A 517 1.61 20.43 7.28
N SER A 518 1.82 21.58 7.92
CA SER A 518 2.13 21.63 9.36
C SER A 518 1.00 21.04 10.21
N ALA A 519 -0.26 21.36 9.90
CA ALA A 519 -1.40 20.76 10.59
C ALA A 519 -1.47 19.24 10.37
N PHE A 520 -1.11 18.74 9.19
CA PHE A 520 -1.03 17.31 8.91
C PHE A 520 -0.02 16.58 9.80
N GLN A 521 1.09 17.21 10.20
CA GLN A 521 2.06 16.60 11.13
C GLN A 521 1.45 16.20 12.47
N ALA A 522 0.40 16.89 12.94
CA ALA A 522 -0.30 16.51 14.17
C ALA A 522 -1.10 15.20 14.03
N ILE A 523 -1.64 14.89 12.85
CA ILE A 523 -2.48 13.71 12.62
C ILE A 523 -1.80 12.62 11.79
N LYS A 524 -0.55 12.84 11.35
CA LYS A 524 0.20 11.89 10.52
C LYS A 524 0.20 10.46 11.09
N GLY A 525 0.40 10.32 12.41
CA GLY A 525 0.37 9.01 13.07
C GLY A 525 -1.02 8.33 13.10
N THR A 526 -2.11 9.10 13.02
CA THR A 526 -3.46 8.56 12.83
C THR A 526 -3.68 8.14 11.38
N VAL A 527 -3.14 8.90 10.43
CA VAL A 527 -3.25 8.63 8.99
C VAL A 527 -2.40 7.43 8.56
N ALA A 528 -1.26 7.19 9.20
CA ALA A 528 -0.35 6.07 8.91
C ALA A 528 -0.84 4.68 9.38
N ARG A 529 -2.05 4.58 9.95
CA ARG A 529 -2.56 3.34 10.54
C ARG A 529 -2.96 2.32 9.47
N GLU A 530 -2.75 1.06 9.79
CA GLU A 530 -3.24 -0.09 9.02
C GLU A 530 -4.76 -0.08 8.87
N ASN A 531 -5.27 -0.68 7.79
CA ASN A 531 -6.69 -0.91 7.62
C ASN A 531 -7.27 -1.72 8.78
N LYS A 532 -8.57 -1.58 8.99
CA LYS A 532 -9.38 -2.44 9.84
C LYS A 532 -10.44 -3.13 9.00
N VAL A 533 -10.49 -4.45 9.06
CA VAL A 533 -11.32 -5.29 8.20
C VAL A 533 -12.18 -6.22 9.04
N LEU A 534 -13.37 -6.60 8.56
CA LEU A 534 -14.17 -7.62 9.22
C LEU A 534 -13.48 -8.98 9.13
N THR A 535 -13.62 -9.79 10.18
CA THR A 535 -13.25 -11.20 10.13
C THR A 535 -14.18 -11.97 9.18
N ALA A 536 -13.74 -13.13 8.67
CA ALA A 536 -14.53 -13.95 7.74
C ALA A 536 -15.91 -14.37 8.28
N ASP A 537 -16.04 -14.55 9.59
CA ASP A 537 -17.32 -14.83 10.26
C ASP A 537 -18.18 -13.57 10.52
N ARG A 538 -17.64 -12.39 10.20
CA ARG A 538 -18.24 -11.05 10.37
C ARG A 538 -18.60 -10.71 11.82
N GLN A 539 -18.00 -11.39 12.80
CA GLN A 539 -18.31 -11.16 14.21
C GLN A 539 -17.41 -10.11 14.87
N SER A 540 -16.21 -9.91 14.33
CA SER A 540 -15.20 -9.00 14.86
C SER A 540 -14.49 -8.25 13.74
N ILE A 541 -13.52 -7.42 14.12
CA ILE A 541 -12.67 -6.64 13.24
C ILE A 541 -11.22 -7.03 13.56
N GLU A 542 -10.35 -7.05 12.56
CA GLU A 542 -8.92 -7.30 12.72
C GLU A 542 -8.08 -6.30 11.90
N SER A 543 -6.77 -6.25 12.16
CA SER A 543 -5.83 -5.46 11.33
C SER A 543 -5.70 -6.07 9.94
N GLY A 544 -5.84 -5.22 8.92
CA GLY A 544 -5.52 -5.55 7.52
C GLY A 544 -4.19 -4.94 7.06
N SER A 545 -4.00 -4.84 5.74
CA SER A 545 -2.81 -4.24 5.14
C SER A 545 -2.69 -2.74 5.41
N ASN A 546 -1.46 -2.20 5.38
CA ASN A 546 -1.23 -0.76 5.45
C ASN A 546 -1.59 -0.08 4.12
N PRO A 547 -2.56 0.85 4.09
CA PRO A 547 -2.93 1.60 2.89
C PRO A 547 -1.98 2.76 2.52
N PHE A 548 -0.94 3.01 3.32
CA PHE A 548 0.05 4.09 3.14
C PHE A 548 -0.56 5.48 2.95
N LEU A 549 -1.65 5.76 3.66
CA LEU A 549 -2.43 7.00 3.48
C LEU A 549 -1.61 8.25 3.83
N ASP A 550 -0.66 8.17 4.76
CA ASP A 550 0.17 9.31 5.14
C ASP A 550 1.18 9.65 4.04
N SER A 551 1.77 8.64 3.40
CA SER A 551 2.59 8.80 2.20
C SER A 551 1.79 9.37 1.03
N ARG A 552 0.55 8.90 0.81
CA ARG A 552 -0.34 9.46 -0.21
C ARG A 552 -0.69 10.92 0.05
N VAL A 553 -0.98 11.29 1.30
CA VAL A 553 -1.23 12.68 1.68
C VAL A 553 0.03 13.54 1.46
N ALA A 554 1.21 13.05 1.84
CA ALA A 554 2.46 13.77 1.62
C ALA A 554 2.71 14.03 0.13
N LEU A 555 2.52 13.02 -0.71
CA LEU A 555 2.64 13.16 -2.17
C LEU A 555 1.64 14.16 -2.74
N ALA A 556 0.37 14.07 -2.35
CA ALA A 556 -0.65 15.01 -2.79
C ALA A 556 -0.36 16.46 -2.34
N LEU A 557 0.24 16.66 -1.17
CA LEU A 557 0.73 17.96 -0.72
C LEU A 557 1.91 18.46 -1.57
N ILE A 558 2.84 17.59 -1.98
CA ILE A 558 3.92 17.94 -2.90
C ILE A 558 3.33 18.37 -4.26
N ASP A 559 2.44 17.56 -4.83
CA ASP A 559 1.83 17.80 -6.14
C ASP A 559 1.03 19.11 -6.16
N GLY A 560 0.23 19.36 -5.12
CA GLY A 560 -0.52 20.62 -5.01
C GLY A 560 0.39 21.84 -4.84
N LYS A 561 1.52 21.71 -4.12
CA LYS A 561 2.50 22.79 -4.03
C LYS A 561 3.15 23.09 -5.38
N THR A 562 3.49 22.05 -6.14
CA THR A 562 3.96 22.20 -7.52
C THR A 562 2.92 22.87 -8.41
N ALA A 563 1.64 22.53 -8.26
CA ALA A 563 0.56 23.16 -9.03
C ALA A 563 0.40 24.66 -8.70
N ILE A 564 0.55 25.07 -7.44
CA ILE A 564 0.52 26.49 -7.01
C ILE A 564 1.64 27.30 -7.67
N GLY A 565 2.87 26.75 -7.71
CA GLY A 565 4.01 27.39 -8.36
C GLY A 565 4.00 27.29 -9.89
N GLY A 566 3.16 26.42 -10.46
CA GLY A 566 3.11 26.10 -11.88
C GLY A 566 2.42 27.18 -12.72
N THR A 567 2.99 27.47 -13.89
CA THR A 567 2.39 28.38 -14.89
C THR A 567 1.56 27.67 -15.96
N ALA A 568 1.31 26.36 -15.78
CA ALA A 568 0.56 25.54 -16.73
C ALA A 568 -0.93 25.92 -16.75
N SER A 569 -1.60 25.76 -17.90
CA SER A 569 -3.02 26.11 -18.02
C SER A 569 -3.95 25.19 -17.22
N ASN A 570 -3.44 24.06 -16.73
CA ASN A 570 -4.18 23.08 -15.94
C ASN A 570 -3.76 23.09 -14.45
N SER A 571 -3.00 24.08 -13.97
CA SER A 571 -2.57 24.16 -12.56
C SER A 571 -3.76 24.10 -11.58
N MET A 572 -4.86 24.79 -11.87
CA MET A 572 -6.06 24.76 -11.03
C MET A 572 -6.71 23.37 -10.97
N GLU A 573 -6.78 22.67 -12.10
CA GLU A 573 -7.32 21.30 -12.17
C GLU A 573 -6.45 20.34 -11.33
N GLN A 574 -5.12 20.44 -11.46
CA GLN A 574 -4.19 19.65 -10.67
C GLN A 574 -4.32 19.94 -9.17
N LEU A 575 -4.49 21.22 -8.80
CA LEU A 575 -4.65 21.62 -7.41
C LEU A 575 -5.95 21.09 -6.80
N VAL A 576 -7.05 21.09 -7.56
CA VAL A 576 -8.34 20.50 -7.13
C VAL A 576 -8.18 19.01 -6.85
N ILE A 577 -7.54 18.27 -7.76
CA ILE A 577 -7.27 16.82 -7.59
C ILE A 577 -6.37 16.58 -6.36
N ALA A 578 -5.27 17.32 -6.24
CA ALA A 578 -4.33 17.22 -5.13
C ALA A 578 -5.02 17.44 -3.77
N ARG A 579 -5.92 18.43 -3.67
CA ARG A 579 -6.71 18.64 -2.45
C ARG A 579 -7.53 17.39 -2.10
N GLU A 580 -8.27 16.82 -3.05
CA GLU A 580 -9.09 15.64 -2.77
C GLU A 580 -8.24 14.43 -2.37
N GLN A 581 -7.07 14.28 -3.00
CA GLN A 581 -6.07 13.27 -2.65
C GLN A 581 -5.41 13.51 -1.27
N VAL A 582 -5.60 14.68 -0.64
CA VAL A 582 -5.30 14.88 0.79
C VAL A 582 -6.53 14.57 1.65
N ILE A 583 -7.69 15.14 1.33
CA ILE A 583 -8.88 15.07 2.19
C ILE A 583 -9.43 13.66 2.31
N PHE A 584 -9.55 12.91 1.22
CA PHE A 584 -10.15 11.58 1.25
C PHE A 584 -9.32 10.54 1.99
N PRO A 585 -7.99 10.47 1.83
CA PRO A 585 -7.15 9.64 2.70
C PRO A 585 -7.27 10.00 4.18
N VAL A 586 -7.38 11.29 4.52
CA VAL A 586 -7.64 11.72 5.91
C VAL A 586 -9.00 11.22 6.40
N VAL A 587 -10.06 11.34 5.59
CA VAL A 587 -11.40 10.78 5.93
C VAL A 587 -11.33 9.27 6.14
N ARG A 588 -10.65 8.54 5.24
CA ARG A 588 -10.46 7.10 5.34
C ARG A 588 -9.72 6.71 6.62
N ALA A 589 -8.66 7.43 6.97
CA ALA A 589 -7.93 7.19 8.21
C ALA A 589 -8.80 7.33 9.46
N PHE A 590 -9.72 8.30 9.48
CA PHE A 590 -10.65 8.46 10.60
C PHE A 590 -11.74 7.39 10.62
N LEU A 591 -12.20 6.88 9.47
CA LEU A 591 -13.06 5.70 9.40
C LEU A 591 -12.34 4.44 9.92
N ILE A 592 -11.08 4.24 9.56
CA ILE A 592 -10.22 3.19 10.15
C ILE A 592 -10.12 3.36 11.67
N GLY A 593 -9.99 4.61 12.15
CA GLY A 593 -10.07 4.95 13.56
C GLY A 593 -11.36 4.45 14.21
N VAL A 594 -12.52 4.75 13.63
CA VAL A 594 -13.83 4.25 14.12
C VAL A 594 -13.84 2.73 14.21
N LEU A 595 -13.39 2.02 13.17
CA LEU A 595 -13.39 0.55 13.15
C LEU A 595 -12.45 -0.06 14.19
N ARG A 596 -11.29 0.56 14.44
CA ARG A 596 -10.38 0.15 15.52
C ARG A 596 -11.01 0.28 16.90
N GLU A 597 -11.82 1.31 17.11
CA GLU A 597 -12.52 1.44 18.38
C GLU A 597 -13.67 0.44 18.51
N VAL A 598 -14.35 0.10 17.41
CA VAL A 598 -15.36 -0.97 17.38
C VAL A 598 -14.75 -2.34 17.69
N GLU A 599 -13.58 -2.66 17.12
CA GLU A 599 -12.76 -3.83 17.49
C GLU A 599 -12.56 -3.87 19.01
N GLY A 600 -12.00 -2.81 19.59
CA GLY A 600 -11.73 -2.74 21.02
C GLY A 600 -12.98 -2.86 21.91
N ILE A 601 -14.15 -2.35 21.47
CA ILE A 601 -15.41 -2.55 22.18
C ILE A 601 -15.83 -4.03 22.13
N VAL A 602 -15.81 -4.65 20.95
CA VAL A 602 -16.26 -6.04 20.76
C VAL A 602 -15.38 -7.02 21.52
N GLU A 603 -14.06 -6.79 21.56
CA GLU A 603 -13.10 -7.62 22.29
C GLU A 603 -13.24 -7.53 23.82
N ASN A 604 -13.55 -6.33 24.32
CA ASN A 604 -13.46 -6.06 25.76
C ASN A 604 -14.81 -6.01 26.47
N ARG A 605 -15.95 -5.81 25.79
CA ARG A 605 -17.26 -5.61 26.45
C ARG A 605 -17.67 -6.69 27.46
N ASP A 606 -17.18 -7.92 27.31
CA ASP A 606 -17.48 -9.05 28.20
C ASP A 606 -16.34 -9.35 29.21
N ARG A 607 -15.19 -8.68 29.09
CA ARG A 607 -13.94 -8.99 29.81
C ARG A 607 -13.42 -7.81 30.64
N ASP A 608 -13.42 -6.63 30.05
CA ASP A 608 -12.98 -5.37 30.62
C ASP A 608 -13.93 -4.25 30.17
N ILE A 609 -14.94 -3.99 31.00
CA ILE A 609 -15.97 -2.98 30.70
C ILE A 609 -15.37 -1.58 30.68
N ASP A 610 -14.36 -1.30 31.51
CA ASP A 610 -13.76 0.03 31.58
C ASP A 610 -12.96 0.33 30.30
N GLU A 611 -12.20 -0.65 29.80
CA GLU A 611 -11.53 -0.54 28.50
C GLU A 611 -12.56 -0.41 27.35
N ALA A 612 -13.63 -1.20 27.35
CA ALA A 612 -14.67 -1.11 26.32
C ALA A 612 -15.38 0.27 26.32
N LEU A 613 -15.60 0.87 27.49
CA LEU A 613 -16.14 2.23 27.60
C LEU A 613 -15.15 3.28 27.08
N GLU A 614 -13.85 3.11 27.33
CA GLU A 614 -12.81 3.98 26.76
C GLU A 614 -12.85 3.94 25.23
N LYS A 615 -12.90 2.73 24.65
CA LYS A 615 -13.04 2.52 23.21
C LYS A 615 -14.33 3.10 22.65
N GLN A 616 -15.44 2.96 23.36
CA GLN A 616 -16.70 3.58 22.98
C GLN A 616 -16.59 5.11 22.86
N VAL A 617 -15.95 5.76 23.84
CA VAL A 617 -15.71 7.21 23.79
C VAL A 617 -14.80 7.58 22.62
N GLU A 618 -13.68 6.88 22.42
CA GLU A 618 -12.79 7.12 21.27
C GLU A 618 -13.56 7.01 19.94
N GLY A 619 -14.40 5.98 19.79
CA GLY A 619 -15.20 5.73 18.59
C GLY A 619 -16.21 6.83 18.29
N ILE A 620 -16.88 7.38 19.31
CA ILE A 620 -17.80 8.52 19.17
C ILE A 620 -17.04 9.73 18.61
N TYR A 621 -15.87 10.07 19.18
CA TYR A 621 -15.14 11.26 18.76
C TYR A 621 -14.53 11.12 17.38
N PHE A 622 -13.99 9.95 17.03
CA PHE A 622 -13.55 9.68 15.66
C PHE A 622 -14.71 9.78 14.67
N TYR A 623 -15.86 9.19 15.00
CA TYR A 623 -17.02 9.22 14.11
C TYR A 623 -17.54 10.64 13.86
N ARG A 624 -17.47 11.56 14.83
CA ARG A 624 -17.85 12.98 14.64
C ARG A 624 -17.06 13.68 13.53
N ILE A 625 -15.86 13.22 13.20
CA ILE A 625 -15.02 13.80 12.14
C ILE A 625 -15.57 13.42 10.77
N VAL A 626 -16.02 12.18 10.63
CA VAL A 626 -16.47 11.57 9.35
C VAL A 626 -17.99 11.52 9.20
N GLU A 627 -18.74 11.84 10.26
CA GLU A 627 -20.20 11.91 10.28
C GLU A 627 -20.77 12.70 9.08
N PRO A 628 -20.25 13.88 8.70
CA PRO A 628 -20.81 14.63 7.56
C PRO A 628 -20.80 13.84 6.25
N VAL A 629 -19.78 13.01 6.02
CA VAL A 629 -19.63 12.18 4.81
C VAL A 629 -20.69 11.08 4.80
N ILE A 630 -20.80 10.34 5.91
CA ILE A 630 -21.75 9.22 6.04
C ILE A 630 -23.19 9.73 6.06
N ALA A 631 -23.46 10.82 6.77
CA ALA A 631 -24.80 11.40 6.88
C ALA A 631 -25.32 11.94 5.53
N ALA A 632 -24.45 12.52 4.71
CA ALA A 632 -24.83 13.02 3.39
C ALA A 632 -25.19 11.89 2.41
N GLY A 633 -24.51 10.74 2.49
CA GLY A 633 -24.80 9.59 1.62
C GLY A 633 -25.95 8.70 2.14
N ASN A 634 -26.04 8.49 3.45
CA ASN A 634 -27.12 7.71 4.06
C ASN A 634 -27.45 8.17 5.50
N PRO A 635 -28.44 9.06 5.68
CA PRO A 635 -28.84 9.57 7.00
C PRO A 635 -29.30 8.48 7.98
N ASN A 636 -29.90 7.39 7.48
CA ASN A 636 -30.39 6.30 8.33
C ASN A 636 -29.23 5.46 8.88
N SER A 637 -28.24 5.17 8.04
CA SER A 637 -26.99 4.52 8.48
C SER A 637 -26.27 5.38 9.53
N ASN A 638 -26.16 6.70 9.29
CA ASN A 638 -25.59 7.61 10.28
C ASN A 638 -26.30 7.52 11.65
N ALA A 639 -27.64 7.53 11.65
CA ALA A 639 -28.41 7.42 12.88
C ALA A 639 -28.16 6.09 13.61
N ARG A 640 -28.03 4.97 12.89
CA ARG A 640 -27.74 3.65 13.46
C ARG A 640 -26.34 3.58 14.06
N ILE A 641 -25.32 4.05 13.36
CA ILE A 641 -23.93 4.08 13.88
C ILE A 641 -23.88 4.89 15.18
N LYS A 642 -24.47 6.10 15.20
CA LYS A 642 -24.54 6.93 16.41
C LYS A 642 -25.27 6.23 17.56
N THR A 643 -26.35 5.52 17.26
CA THR A 643 -27.11 4.78 18.27
C THR A 643 -26.29 3.64 18.87
N GLN A 644 -25.51 2.92 18.06
CA GLN A 644 -24.63 1.86 18.55
C GLN A 644 -23.46 2.43 19.36
N LEU A 645 -22.76 3.44 18.82
CA LEU A 645 -21.60 4.03 19.48
C LEU A 645 -21.95 4.77 20.79
N ALA A 646 -23.15 5.32 20.93
CA ALA A 646 -23.59 5.97 22.18
C ALA A 646 -24.49 5.07 23.05
N GLY A 647 -24.73 3.83 22.64
CA GLY A 647 -25.68 2.90 23.25
C GLY A 647 -25.04 1.91 24.22
N ASP A 648 -25.73 0.80 24.44
CA ASP A 648 -25.22 -0.32 25.24
C ASP A 648 -24.07 -1.03 24.50
N LEU A 649 -22.97 -1.33 25.19
CA LEU A 649 -21.81 -2.04 24.62
C LEU A 649 -22.19 -3.42 24.05
N ALA A 650 -23.21 -4.07 24.64
CA ALA A 650 -23.70 -5.37 24.19
C ALA A 650 -24.37 -5.33 22.81
N VAL A 651 -24.83 -4.15 22.36
CA VAL A 651 -25.50 -3.99 21.06
C VAL A 651 -24.57 -3.53 19.94
N VAL A 652 -23.31 -3.21 20.25
CA VAL A 652 -22.32 -2.86 19.23
C VAL A 652 -22.05 -4.07 18.34
N ASN A 653 -22.37 -3.95 17.06
CA ASN A 653 -22.25 -5.00 16.07
C ASN A 653 -21.30 -4.54 14.95
N ALA A 654 -20.16 -5.23 14.84
CA ALA A 654 -19.11 -4.92 13.88
C ALA A 654 -19.64 -4.93 12.42
N ASP A 655 -20.30 -6.01 12.01
CA ASP A 655 -20.87 -6.17 10.67
C ASP A 655 -21.85 -5.05 10.33
N GLN A 656 -22.73 -4.69 11.26
CA GLN A 656 -23.71 -3.64 11.05
C GLN A 656 -23.07 -2.25 10.94
N ILE A 657 -22.06 -1.94 11.76
CA ILE A 657 -21.36 -0.65 11.68
C ILE A 657 -20.60 -0.55 10.35
N VAL A 658 -19.88 -1.60 9.95
CA VAL A 658 -19.18 -1.62 8.64
C VAL A 658 -20.19 -1.47 7.51
N SER A 659 -21.27 -2.25 7.52
CA SER A 659 -22.33 -2.16 6.51
C SER A 659 -22.97 -0.77 6.45
N ASP A 660 -23.15 -0.10 7.58
CA ASP A 660 -23.74 1.24 7.63
C ASP A 660 -22.77 2.32 7.13
N ILE A 661 -21.47 2.21 7.45
CA ILE A 661 -20.42 3.03 6.85
C ILE A 661 -20.43 2.83 5.33
N SER A 662 -20.47 1.57 4.89
CA SER A 662 -20.43 1.23 3.48
C SER A 662 -21.60 1.83 2.70
N ARG A 663 -22.83 1.74 3.23
CA ARG A 663 -24.01 2.41 2.64
C ARG A 663 -23.87 3.93 2.56
N GLY A 664 -23.24 4.55 3.56
CA GLY A 664 -22.96 5.98 3.54
C GLY A 664 -22.01 6.37 2.40
N VAL A 665 -20.93 5.60 2.23
CA VAL A 665 -19.94 5.82 1.16
C VAL A 665 -20.52 5.50 -0.22
N ILE A 666 -21.31 4.43 -0.37
CA ILE A 666 -22.04 4.10 -1.61
C ILE A 666 -22.93 5.26 -2.05
N GLY A 667 -23.62 5.92 -1.10
CA GLY A 667 -24.40 7.12 -1.41
C GLY A 667 -23.56 8.25 -2.03
N GLN A 668 -22.32 8.43 -1.57
CA GLN A 668 -21.38 9.39 -2.16
C GLN A 668 -20.91 8.96 -3.56
N ILE A 669 -20.55 7.68 -3.73
CA ILE A 669 -20.17 7.11 -5.02
C ILE A 669 -21.27 7.33 -6.06
N ASN A 670 -22.52 7.02 -5.72
CA ASN A 670 -23.66 7.19 -6.62
C ASN A 670 -23.89 8.67 -6.98
N SER A 671 -23.73 9.59 -6.02
CA SER A 671 -23.82 11.02 -6.28
C SER A 671 -22.73 11.48 -7.26
N SER A 672 -21.48 11.02 -7.07
CA SER A 672 -20.35 11.40 -7.92
C SER A 672 -20.44 10.76 -9.31
N LEU A 673 -20.92 9.52 -9.44
CA LEU A 673 -21.25 8.91 -10.73
C LEU A 673 -22.25 9.75 -11.52
N GLY A 674 -23.28 10.28 -10.84
CA GLY A 674 -24.25 11.18 -11.46
C GLY A 674 -23.65 12.51 -11.91
N ILE A 675 -22.64 13.04 -11.20
CA ILE A 675 -21.89 14.24 -11.62
C ILE A 675 -21.07 13.90 -12.86
N TYR A 676 -20.31 12.80 -12.84
CA TYR A 676 -19.49 12.34 -13.98
C TYR A 676 -20.33 12.22 -15.26
N GLU A 677 -21.49 11.54 -15.19
CA GLU A 677 -22.37 11.36 -16.33
C GLU A 677 -22.86 12.70 -16.92
N GLN A 678 -23.19 13.66 -16.06
CA GLN A 678 -23.65 14.98 -16.50
C GLN A 678 -22.53 15.84 -17.09
N SER A 679 -21.30 15.67 -16.63
CA SER A 679 -20.17 16.50 -17.03
C SER A 679 -19.33 15.91 -18.16
N PHE A 680 -19.40 14.61 -18.46
CA PHE A 680 -18.53 13.94 -19.44
C PHE A 680 -18.41 14.69 -20.78
N ASP A 681 -19.55 15.07 -21.38
CA ASP A 681 -19.58 15.82 -22.64
C ASP A 681 -19.57 17.35 -22.45
N ALA A 682 -19.94 17.84 -21.27
CA ALA A 682 -20.17 19.26 -21.01
C ALA A 682 -18.95 19.98 -20.41
N ASP A 683 -18.26 19.32 -19.48
CA ASP A 683 -17.10 19.80 -18.75
C ASP A 683 -16.20 18.61 -18.36
N ARG A 684 -15.22 18.32 -19.21
CA ARG A 684 -14.29 17.19 -19.02
C ARG A 684 -13.44 17.33 -17.77
N ALA A 685 -13.11 18.54 -17.34
CA ALA A 685 -12.34 18.75 -16.12
C ALA A 685 -13.18 18.34 -14.90
N GLN A 686 -14.47 18.70 -14.88
CA GLN A 686 -15.39 18.25 -13.84
C GLN A 686 -15.65 16.73 -13.90
N ALA A 687 -15.72 16.14 -15.10
CA ALA A 687 -15.84 14.68 -15.25
C ALA A 687 -14.61 13.96 -14.68
N ARG A 688 -13.41 14.41 -15.02
CA ARG A 688 -12.17 13.85 -14.49
C ARG A 688 -12.12 13.95 -12.97
N TRP A 689 -12.44 15.12 -12.42
CA TRP A 689 -12.52 15.30 -10.97
C TRP A 689 -13.52 14.32 -10.33
N ALA A 690 -14.71 14.16 -10.91
CA ALA A 690 -15.70 13.22 -10.40
C ALA A 690 -15.19 11.77 -10.44
N ALA A 691 -14.45 11.37 -11.49
CA ALA A 691 -13.84 10.04 -11.58
C ALA A 691 -12.84 9.77 -10.45
N GLU A 692 -11.96 10.74 -10.18
CA GLU A 692 -10.99 10.66 -9.07
C GLU A 692 -11.70 10.53 -7.71
N VAL A 693 -12.75 11.32 -7.49
CA VAL A 693 -13.56 11.24 -6.26
C VAL A 693 -14.25 9.88 -6.12
N ILE A 694 -14.78 9.31 -7.21
CA ILE A 694 -15.39 7.97 -7.21
C ILE A 694 -14.34 6.91 -6.82
N ALA A 695 -13.13 7.00 -7.37
CA ALA A 695 -12.04 6.09 -7.04
C ALA A 695 -11.63 6.20 -5.56
N LEU A 696 -11.46 7.42 -5.06
CA LEU A 696 -11.09 7.67 -3.66
C LEU A 696 -12.13 7.16 -2.66
N TYR A 697 -13.43 7.32 -2.94
CA TYR A 697 -14.49 6.75 -2.11
C TYR A 697 -14.52 5.22 -2.20
N THR A 698 -14.38 4.66 -3.39
CA THR A 698 -14.43 3.21 -3.57
C THR A 698 -13.29 2.51 -2.82
N GLN A 699 -12.10 3.12 -2.77
CA GLN A 699 -10.97 2.63 -1.97
C GLN A 699 -11.28 2.43 -0.47
N ILE A 700 -12.28 3.12 0.08
CA ILE A 700 -12.73 2.94 1.47
C ILE A 700 -13.44 1.59 1.64
N LEU A 701 -14.14 1.12 0.59
CA LEU A 701 -15.00 -0.07 0.62
C LEU A 701 -14.26 -1.35 0.21
N LEU A 702 -13.16 -1.24 -0.54
CA LEU A 702 -12.48 -2.39 -1.16
C LEU A 702 -12.22 -3.56 -0.20
N PRO A 703 -11.74 -3.35 1.04
CA PRO A 703 -11.49 -4.48 1.95
C PRO A 703 -12.76 -5.27 2.32
N ASP A 704 -13.88 -4.59 2.57
CA ASP A 704 -15.15 -5.26 2.88
C ASP A 704 -15.85 -5.79 1.62
N LEU A 705 -15.67 -5.13 0.47
CA LEU A 705 -16.15 -5.60 -0.83
C LEU A 705 -15.51 -6.94 -1.20
N GLU A 706 -14.20 -7.07 -1.04
CA GLU A 706 -13.47 -8.31 -1.27
C GLU A 706 -13.95 -9.43 -0.34
N LEU A 707 -14.16 -9.13 0.95
CA LEU A 707 -14.66 -10.09 1.92
C LEU A 707 -16.04 -10.64 1.57
N ARG A 708 -16.94 -9.78 1.07
CA ARG A 708 -18.34 -10.15 0.80
C ARG A 708 -18.55 -10.74 -0.58
N LEU A 709 -17.81 -10.28 -1.58
CA LEU A 709 -17.95 -10.75 -2.96
C LEU A 709 -16.82 -11.75 -3.28
N ASP A 710 -15.63 -11.23 -3.55
CA ASP A 710 -14.36 -11.95 -3.66
C ASP A 710 -13.29 -10.99 -4.23
N ALA A 711 -12.04 -11.47 -4.31
CA ALA A 711 -10.93 -10.75 -4.93
C ALA A 711 -11.17 -10.44 -6.42
N THR A 712 -11.93 -11.27 -7.14
CA THR A 712 -12.21 -11.06 -8.57
C THR A 712 -13.07 -9.84 -8.80
N ARG A 713 -14.11 -9.63 -7.97
CA ARG A 713 -14.92 -8.41 -8.02
C ARG A 713 -14.11 -7.17 -7.61
N ARG A 714 -13.24 -7.28 -6.60
CA ARG A 714 -12.33 -6.20 -6.19
C ARG A 714 -11.46 -5.72 -7.36
N VAL A 715 -10.78 -6.65 -8.04
CA VAL A 715 -9.86 -6.30 -9.14
C VAL A 715 -10.63 -5.70 -10.32
N ARG A 716 -11.79 -6.26 -10.67
CA ARG A 716 -12.59 -5.72 -11.78
C ARG A 716 -13.15 -4.32 -11.49
N ILE A 717 -13.54 -4.01 -10.26
CA ILE A 717 -13.97 -2.64 -9.93
C ILE A 717 -12.79 -1.67 -9.95
N GLU A 718 -11.59 -2.07 -9.49
CA GLU A 718 -10.37 -1.26 -9.59
C GLU A 718 -10.01 -0.94 -11.04
N ASN A 719 -10.05 -1.93 -11.94
CA ASN A 719 -9.82 -1.72 -13.37
C ASN A 719 -10.88 -0.77 -13.96
N ALA A 720 -12.16 -0.96 -13.63
CA ALA A 720 -13.22 -0.08 -14.10
C ALA A 720 -13.08 1.38 -13.60
N LEU A 721 -12.57 1.59 -12.39
CA LEU A 721 -12.29 2.94 -11.87
C LEU A 721 -11.17 3.63 -12.66
N GLN A 722 -10.09 2.89 -12.95
CA GLN A 722 -9.02 3.39 -13.81
C GLN A 722 -9.55 3.72 -15.21
N ASP A 723 -10.36 2.82 -15.79
CA ASP A 723 -10.98 3.02 -17.08
C ASP A 723 -11.84 4.28 -17.13
N LEU A 724 -12.56 4.58 -16.04
CA LEU A 724 -13.39 5.78 -15.91
C LEU A 724 -12.56 7.08 -15.91
N ILE A 725 -11.42 7.09 -15.20
CA ILE A 725 -10.48 8.21 -15.16
C ILE A 725 -9.87 8.44 -16.54
N GLU A 726 -9.38 7.39 -17.17
CA GLU A 726 -8.76 7.45 -18.50
C GLU A 726 -9.74 7.89 -19.58
N ALA A 727 -10.97 7.38 -19.53
CA ALA A 727 -12.03 7.77 -20.47
C ALA A 727 -12.33 9.27 -20.40
N ALA A 728 -12.31 9.88 -19.21
CA ALA A 728 -12.49 11.32 -19.06
C ALA A 728 -11.33 12.14 -19.65
N VAL A 729 -10.09 11.63 -19.51
CA VAL A 729 -8.89 12.26 -20.10
C VAL A 729 -8.92 12.17 -21.62
N GLN A 730 -9.31 11.02 -22.17
CA GLN A 730 -9.27 10.75 -23.61
C GLN A 730 -10.54 11.21 -24.34
N GLY A 731 -11.65 11.39 -23.62
CA GLY A 731 -12.98 11.63 -24.19
C GLY A 731 -13.57 10.38 -24.85
N ASP A 732 -13.27 9.19 -24.33
CA ASP A 732 -13.78 7.92 -24.86
C ASP A 732 -15.11 7.54 -24.18
N SER A 733 -16.22 7.90 -24.83
CA SER A 733 -17.57 7.60 -24.33
C SER A 733 -17.87 6.11 -24.16
N THR A 734 -17.34 5.23 -25.03
CA THR A 734 -17.63 3.79 -24.96
C THR A 734 -16.93 3.17 -23.77
N LYS A 735 -15.66 3.55 -23.54
CA LYS A 735 -14.90 3.15 -22.36
C LYS A 735 -15.56 3.67 -21.07
N ALA A 736 -16.00 4.92 -21.06
CA ALA A 736 -16.73 5.51 -19.93
C ALA A 736 -18.02 4.74 -19.58
N GLU A 737 -18.87 4.46 -20.58
CA GLU A 737 -20.13 3.73 -20.37
C GLU A 737 -19.89 2.31 -19.82
N SER A 738 -18.91 1.59 -20.36
CA SER A 738 -18.54 0.24 -19.91
C SER A 738 -18.04 0.24 -18.45
N ALA A 739 -17.16 1.19 -18.12
CA ALA A 739 -16.64 1.39 -16.78
C ALA A 739 -17.78 1.70 -15.77
N GLN A 740 -18.67 2.63 -16.11
CA GLN A 740 -19.80 2.99 -15.25
C GLN A 740 -20.75 1.81 -15.01
N GLN A 741 -21.06 1.02 -16.03
CA GLN A 741 -21.91 -0.17 -15.90
C GLN A 741 -21.27 -1.19 -14.97
N THR A 742 -19.97 -1.42 -15.10
CA THR A 742 -19.21 -2.36 -14.27
C THR A 742 -19.19 -1.91 -12.80
N ILE A 743 -18.84 -0.63 -12.56
CA ILE A 743 -18.83 -0.04 -11.21
C ILE A 743 -20.22 -0.14 -10.58
N THR A 744 -21.26 0.32 -11.28
CA THR A 744 -22.64 0.31 -10.77
C THR A 744 -23.11 -1.12 -10.47
N GLY A 745 -22.81 -2.08 -11.36
CA GLY A 745 -23.16 -3.48 -11.19
C GLY A 745 -22.57 -4.08 -9.92
N PHE A 746 -21.26 -3.90 -9.69
CA PHE A 746 -20.60 -4.44 -8.50
C PHE A 746 -20.98 -3.70 -7.21
N ILE A 747 -21.23 -2.39 -7.27
CA ILE A 747 -21.74 -1.66 -6.11
C ILE A 747 -23.12 -2.19 -5.70
N VAL A 748 -24.00 -2.51 -6.65
CA VAL A 748 -25.30 -3.13 -6.37
C VAL A 748 -25.14 -4.55 -5.83
N GLU A 749 -24.25 -5.37 -6.41
CA GLU A 749 -23.95 -6.72 -5.90
C GLU A 749 -23.47 -6.66 -4.45
N TYR A 750 -22.53 -5.76 -4.15
CA TYR A 750 -22.01 -5.52 -2.82
C TYR A 750 -23.07 -4.98 -1.85
N GLU A 751 -23.90 -4.02 -2.27
CA GLU A 751 -24.97 -3.46 -1.43
C GLU A 751 -25.98 -4.54 -0.97
N ASN A 752 -26.24 -5.56 -1.81
CA ASN A 752 -27.10 -6.69 -1.47
C ASN A 752 -26.52 -7.59 -0.35
N GLU A 753 -25.20 -7.56 -0.13
CA GLU A 753 -24.50 -8.33 0.90
C GLU A 753 -24.37 -7.59 2.25
N LEU A 754 -24.82 -6.33 2.34
CA LEU A 754 -24.72 -5.49 3.54
C LEU A 754 -25.83 -5.75 4.59
N ASN A 755 -26.70 -6.74 4.36
CA ASN A 755 -27.95 -6.95 5.10
C ASN A 755 -27.77 -7.31 6.58
#